data_AF-A0A1G3KRG9-F1
#
_entry.id   AF-A0A1G3KRG9-F1
#
_cell.length_a   1.000
_cell.length_b   1.000
_cell.length_c   1.000
_cell.angle_alpha   90.00
_cell.angle_beta   90.00
_cell.angle_gamma   90.00
#
_symmetry.space_group_name_H-M   'P 1'
#
loop_
_entity.id
_entity.type
_entity.pdbx_description
1 polymer ?
#
loop_
_entity_poly.entity_id
_entity_poly.type
_entity_poly.pdbx_seq_one_letter_code
_entity_poly.pdbx_strand_id
1 'polypeptide(L)'
;MAIGASTAHAALARDIAVADQAQFKAAVKAAKPGDSIILADGEWRDFQVVFTGTGTADKPITLTARTKGKVVLTGQSNLRMGGRHLVVSGLLFRGGASPTNQVISFRRDSKTLAFDSRVTEVVIDGYSKPDRRAEDIWVALYGTGNRVDHSHFEGKTNAGVTLAVIRRAGDPLDNRHRIDHNYFGPRPPLGSNGGETIRIGTSEESLSASNSIVERNIFDRTSGEVEIVSIKSGGNVVRENLVLESQGAFVLRHGNGNLVERNIFFGNNAPDTGGVRVINRDQIVRENYFEGLAGKDFKSAISVMNGVPDSTINRYHQVSGARIERNSVIDSARITLAAGADAERSAPPVGSRFERNLIVGTRGADPFRADGDIGGIAFAGNIEARTANPLISNGVEQRDVKLERAENGLLYPVDPALAAIGAPRDLVPVKREEVGVAWHRSSASEAAFGTGRTTSVKPGASLAAAVDKSRAGDTLSLAAGAYDLAAPLTLRHRLTIAGTKGAAPVLRIAGGLAQIDGGGGLRIENIEIDARSVGAALSLVAVGRAVAPNYRIQFDGVTVRGPGKASRVDAIASAPGTFAESIEIRGSHFADMGTIISATAEQESKGWYAAERTVIADSHFDRVALVADLLRKGTDESTFGPWFAMTGSQVADSGNGDASLRLSGAQHVDIAGNRFVRSAPVAVIHSVGTPNTRIANNLFNHTRAPRIEELAWKGPARAELSGNIMEGRP
;
A
#
# COMPACT_ATOMS: atom_id res chain seq x y z
N MET A 1 -9.20 -71.32 25.82
CA MET A 1 -8.93 -70.09 25.04
C MET A 1 -10.19 -69.23 25.06
N ALA A 2 -10.19 -68.15 25.85
CA ALA A 2 -11.27 -67.17 25.84
C ALA A 2 -10.86 -66.01 24.93
N ILE A 3 -11.55 -65.86 23.80
CA ILE A 3 -11.34 -64.75 22.86
C ILE A 3 -12.19 -63.58 23.40
N GLY A 4 -11.53 -62.63 24.06
CA GLY A 4 -12.16 -61.38 24.49
C GLY A 4 -12.39 -60.47 23.29
N ALA A 5 -13.64 -60.36 22.85
CA ALA A 5 -14.07 -59.36 21.88
C ALA A 5 -14.03 -57.97 22.53
N SER A 6 -12.99 -57.19 22.20
CA SER A 6 -12.92 -55.77 22.52
C SER A 6 -13.91 -55.02 21.63
N THR A 7 -15.08 -54.67 22.18
CA THR A 7 -16.01 -53.74 21.56
C THR A 7 -15.44 -52.32 21.68
N ALA A 8 -14.67 -51.90 20.68
CA ALA A 8 -14.26 -50.51 20.53
C ALA A 8 -15.50 -49.64 20.28
N HIS A 9 -16.01 -48.98 21.32
CA HIS A 9 -17.02 -47.95 21.16
C HIS A 9 -16.41 -46.81 20.33
N ALA A 10 -17.01 -46.50 19.18
CA ALA A 10 -16.65 -45.31 18.43
C ALA A 10 -16.85 -44.09 19.34
N ALA A 11 -15.77 -43.43 19.73
CA ALA A 11 -15.86 -42.21 20.53
C ALA A 11 -16.63 -41.15 19.72
N LEU A 12 -17.74 -40.68 20.29
CA LEU A 12 -18.54 -39.59 19.73
C LEU A 12 -17.74 -38.28 19.77
N ALA A 13 -17.91 -37.45 18.74
CA ALA A 13 -17.38 -36.08 18.70
C ALA A 13 -17.97 -35.26 19.85
N ARG A 14 -17.12 -34.55 20.61
CA ARG A 14 -17.55 -33.74 21.76
C ARG A 14 -17.43 -32.25 21.48
N ASP A 15 -18.43 -31.50 21.92
CA ASP A 15 -18.35 -30.05 22.05
C ASP A 15 -17.84 -29.68 23.44
N ILE A 16 -16.68 -29.03 23.49
CA ILE A 16 -15.96 -28.66 24.70
C ILE A 16 -15.99 -27.14 24.83
N ALA A 17 -17.02 -26.62 25.49
CA ALA A 17 -17.11 -25.20 25.79
C ALA A 17 -16.04 -24.78 26.81
N VAL A 18 -15.33 -23.68 26.53
CA VAL A 18 -14.31 -23.10 27.41
C VAL A 18 -14.55 -21.61 27.59
N ALA A 19 -14.42 -21.12 28.81
CA ALA A 19 -14.66 -19.73 29.19
C ALA A 19 -13.38 -18.95 29.56
N ASP A 20 -12.25 -19.65 29.66
CA ASP A 20 -10.97 -19.04 30.01
C ASP A 20 -9.77 -19.80 29.38
N GLN A 21 -8.58 -19.19 29.48
CA GLN A 21 -7.35 -19.73 28.89
C GLN A 21 -6.91 -21.07 29.52
N ALA A 22 -7.22 -21.32 30.80
CA ALA A 22 -6.86 -22.54 31.50
C ALA A 22 -7.72 -23.72 31.03
N GLN A 23 -9.03 -23.50 30.90
CA GLN A 23 -9.98 -24.44 30.31
C GLN A 23 -9.62 -24.76 28.86
N PHE A 24 -9.27 -23.75 28.05
CA PHE A 24 -8.77 -23.96 26.70
C PHE A 24 -7.55 -24.90 26.69
N LYS A 25 -6.54 -24.63 27.52
CA LYS A 25 -5.32 -25.45 27.59
C LYS A 25 -5.63 -26.90 27.99
N ALA A 26 -6.55 -27.11 28.93
CA ALA A 26 -7.01 -28.43 29.32
C ALA A 26 -7.76 -29.15 28.18
N ALA A 27 -8.64 -28.43 27.47
CA ALA A 27 -9.38 -28.95 26.33
C ALA A 27 -8.46 -29.39 25.19
N VAL A 28 -7.46 -28.58 24.82
CA VAL A 28 -6.45 -28.92 23.80
C VAL A 28 -5.73 -30.23 24.14
N LYS A 29 -5.34 -30.42 25.40
CA LYS A 29 -4.65 -31.65 25.84
C LYS A 29 -5.55 -32.88 25.76
N ALA A 30 -6.86 -32.72 25.92
CA ALA A 30 -7.84 -33.80 25.97
C ALA A 30 -8.56 -34.06 24.63
N ALA A 31 -8.34 -33.21 23.63
CA ALA A 31 -9.03 -33.26 22.35
C ALA A 31 -8.64 -34.50 21.54
N LYS A 32 -9.65 -35.12 20.91
CA LYS A 32 -9.53 -36.28 20.04
C LYS A 32 -10.08 -35.94 18.65
N PRO A 33 -9.74 -36.71 17.60
CA PRO A 33 -10.32 -36.53 16.27
C PRO A 33 -11.85 -36.38 16.31
N GLY A 34 -12.36 -35.26 15.77
CA GLY A 34 -13.79 -34.93 15.73
C GLY A 34 -14.26 -33.99 16.84
N ASP A 35 -13.48 -33.77 17.91
CA ASP A 35 -13.87 -32.84 18.98
C ASP A 35 -13.81 -31.36 18.52
N SER A 36 -14.71 -30.54 19.07
CA SER A 36 -14.75 -29.09 18.89
C SER A 36 -14.51 -28.36 20.22
N ILE A 37 -13.49 -27.52 20.28
CA ILE A 37 -13.23 -26.61 21.40
C ILE A 37 -13.91 -25.27 21.07
N ILE A 38 -14.86 -24.86 21.91
CA ILE A 38 -15.73 -23.71 21.65
C ILE A 38 -15.42 -22.59 22.65
N LEU A 39 -14.78 -21.52 22.18
CA LEU A 39 -14.49 -20.34 22.99
C LEU A 39 -15.79 -19.58 23.30
N ALA A 40 -16.04 -19.27 24.58
CA ALA A 40 -17.15 -18.44 24.99
C ALA A 40 -17.02 -17.00 24.45
N ASP A 41 -18.16 -16.39 24.15
CA ASP A 41 -18.26 -14.99 23.72
C ASP A 41 -17.62 -14.05 24.75
N GLY A 42 -16.92 -13.03 24.28
CA GLY A 42 -16.24 -12.05 25.11
C GLY A 42 -14.87 -11.65 24.58
N GLU A 43 -14.22 -10.79 25.35
CA GLU A 43 -12.83 -10.38 25.12
C GLU A 43 -11.86 -11.42 25.70
N TRP A 44 -10.93 -11.88 24.86
CA TRP A 44 -9.82 -12.75 25.22
C TRP A 44 -8.52 -11.96 25.10
N ARG A 45 -8.23 -11.17 26.14
CA ARG A 45 -7.08 -10.27 26.17
C ARG A 45 -5.78 -11.02 26.47
N ASP A 46 -4.70 -10.64 25.78
CA ASP A 46 -3.34 -11.16 25.96
C ASP A 46 -3.26 -12.70 25.86
N PHE A 47 -4.06 -13.29 24.96
CA PHE A 47 -4.20 -14.73 24.79
C PHE A 47 -3.32 -15.26 23.66
N GLN A 48 -2.22 -15.93 24.03
CA GLN A 48 -1.34 -16.60 23.09
C GLN A 48 -1.80 -18.04 22.84
N VAL A 49 -2.72 -18.23 21.90
CA VAL A 49 -3.38 -19.49 21.61
C VAL A 49 -2.37 -20.49 21.02
N VAL A 50 -2.25 -21.67 21.66
CA VAL A 50 -1.49 -22.80 21.12
C VAL A 50 -2.46 -23.96 20.89
N PHE A 51 -2.85 -24.15 19.64
CA PHE A 51 -3.81 -25.18 19.22
C PHE A 51 -3.08 -26.32 18.54
N THR A 52 -2.92 -27.44 19.26
CA THR A 52 -2.17 -28.59 18.76
C THR A 52 -2.99 -29.86 18.86
N GLY A 53 -2.86 -30.74 17.88
CA GLY A 53 -3.56 -32.02 17.88
C GLY A 53 -3.43 -32.74 16.54
N THR A 54 -3.90 -33.98 16.51
CA THR A 54 -3.90 -34.82 15.30
C THR A 54 -5.32 -35.31 15.09
N GLY A 55 -6.06 -34.65 14.19
CA GLY A 55 -7.33 -35.13 13.67
C GLY A 55 -7.14 -36.10 12.50
N THR A 56 -8.23 -36.41 11.81
CA THR A 56 -8.23 -37.09 10.51
C THR A 56 -8.99 -36.25 9.49
N ALA A 57 -8.87 -36.56 8.19
CA ALA A 57 -9.62 -35.87 7.14
C ALA A 57 -11.14 -35.85 7.41
N ASP A 58 -11.70 -36.97 7.86
CA ASP A 58 -13.13 -37.10 8.17
C ASP A 58 -13.51 -36.57 9.57
N LYS A 59 -12.53 -36.46 10.47
CA LYS A 59 -12.74 -36.06 11.87
C LYS A 59 -11.66 -35.06 12.30
N PRO A 60 -11.67 -33.84 11.75
CA PRO A 60 -10.74 -32.81 12.19
C PRO A 60 -10.98 -32.45 13.65
N ILE A 61 -9.97 -31.87 14.30
CA ILE A 61 -10.15 -31.22 15.60
C ILE A 61 -10.42 -29.74 15.35
N THR A 62 -11.49 -29.20 15.92
CA THR A 62 -11.93 -27.83 15.65
C THR A 62 -11.71 -26.92 16.85
N LEU A 63 -11.27 -25.69 16.59
CA LEU A 63 -11.32 -24.55 17.50
C LEU A 63 -12.25 -23.51 16.89
N THR A 64 -13.33 -23.15 17.59
CA THR A 64 -14.30 -22.17 17.07
C THR A 64 -14.77 -21.21 18.15
N ALA A 65 -15.22 -20.03 17.72
CA ALA A 65 -16.04 -19.16 18.55
C ALA A 65 -17.42 -19.79 18.80
N ARG A 66 -18.01 -19.53 19.98
CA ARG A 66 -19.42 -19.83 20.26
C ARG A 66 -20.34 -19.05 19.33
N THR A 67 -20.18 -17.73 19.29
CA THR A 67 -20.81 -16.86 18.30
C THR A 67 -19.72 -16.17 17.47
N LYS A 68 -19.69 -16.42 16.16
CA LYS A 68 -18.72 -15.79 15.26
C LYS A 68 -18.82 -14.26 15.34
N GLY A 69 -17.67 -13.61 15.49
CA GLY A 69 -17.58 -12.16 15.68
C GLY A 69 -17.77 -11.66 17.12
N LYS A 70 -18.13 -12.53 18.08
CA LYS A 70 -18.21 -12.17 19.51
C LYS A 70 -17.05 -12.69 20.35
N VAL A 71 -16.13 -13.46 19.78
CA VAL A 71 -14.87 -13.85 20.42
C VAL A 71 -13.76 -12.96 19.90
N VAL A 72 -13.37 -11.98 20.70
CA VAL A 72 -12.44 -10.91 20.29
C VAL A 72 -11.11 -11.09 21.02
N LEU A 73 -10.05 -11.39 20.27
CA LEU A 73 -8.70 -11.50 20.78
C LEU A 73 -8.02 -10.12 20.70
N THR A 74 -7.69 -9.56 21.86
CA THR A 74 -7.16 -8.19 22.01
C THR A 74 -5.79 -8.19 22.70
N GLY A 75 -5.15 -7.02 22.78
CA GLY A 75 -3.87 -6.86 23.48
C GLY A 75 -2.73 -7.60 22.77
N GLN A 76 -2.00 -8.44 23.52
CA GLN A 76 -0.87 -9.23 23.04
C GLN A 76 -1.28 -10.68 22.76
N SER A 77 -2.27 -10.86 21.88
CA SER A 77 -2.79 -12.16 21.47
C SER A 77 -2.21 -12.66 20.14
N ASN A 78 -2.14 -13.97 19.96
CA ASN A 78 -1.76 -14.65 18.70
C ASN A 78 -2.32 -16.09 18.66
N LEU A 79 -2.13 -16.80 17.53
CA LEU A 79 -2.51 -18.18 17.32
C LEU A 79 -1.37 -18.97 16.67
N ARG A 80 -1.03 -20.11 17.28
CA ARG A 80 -0.08 -21.09 16.75
C ARG A 80 -0.72 -22.45 16.65
N MET A 81 -0.61 -23.08 15.48
CA MET A 81 -1.17 -24.40 15.17
C MET A 81 -0.07 -25.44 15.02
N GLY A 82 -0.26 -26.67 15.48
CA GLY A 82 0.72 -27.75 15.24
C GLY A 82 0.10 -29.14 15.25
N GLY A 83 0.45 -29.96 14.26
CA GLY A 83 -0.13 -31.29 14.06
C GLY A 83 -0.84 -31.40 12.72
N ARG A 84 -2.01 -32.05 12.66
CA ARG A 84 -2.66 -32.38 11.38
C ARG A 84 -4.19 -32.35 11.48
N HIS A 85 -4.85 -31.95 10.39
CA HIS A 85 -6.31 -31.90 10.30
C HIS A 85 -6.94 -31.08 11.43
N LEU A 86 -6.44 -29.87 11.59
CA LEU A 86 -6.94 -28.88 12.55
C LEU A 86 -7.81 -27.86 11.80
N VAL A 87 -8.91 -27.42 12.40
CA VAL A 87 -9.75 -26.34 11.86
C VAL A 87 -9.86 -25.22 12.89
N VAL A 88 -9.64 -23.98 12.48
CA VAL A 88 -9.88 -22.78 13.31
C VAL A 88 -10.89 -21.87 12.63
N SER A 89 -11.90 -21.41 13.37
CA SER A 89 -12.89 -20.47 12.81
C SER A 89 -13.54 -19.49 13.78
N GLY A 90 -14.10 -18.40 13.24
CA GLY A 90 -14.98 -17.48 13.95
C GLY A 90 -14.28 -16.47 14.87
N LEU A 91 -12.96 -16.36 14.82
CA LEU A 91 -12.15 -15.51 15.70
C LEU A 91 -11.96 -14.11 15.11
N LEU A 92 -11.93 -13.08 15.96
CA LEU A 92 -11.65 -11.70 15.59
C LEU A 92 -10.43 -11.17 16.35
N PHE A 93 -9.35 -10.79 15.65
CA PHE A 93 -8.20 -10.08 16.21
C PHE A 93 -8.36 -8.57 15.98
N ARG A 94 -8.39 -7.77 17.06
CA ARG A 94 -8.51 -6.31 17.02
C ARG A 94 -7.97 -5.67 18.30
N GLY A 95 -7.57 -4.40 18.26
CA GLY A 95 -7.22 -3.64 19.46
C GLY A 95 -5.95 -4.16 20.16
N GLY A 96 -4.91 -4.42 19.37
CA GLY A 96 -3.67 -5.01 19.86
C GLY A 96 -2.69 -5.30 18.73
N ALA A 97 -1.66 -6.09 19.04
CA ALA A 97 -0.67 -6.58 18.09
C ALA A 97 -0.11 -7.90 18.60
N SER A 98 0.45 -8.74 17.72
CA SER A 98 1.09 -9.98 18.18
C SER A 98 2.35 -9.67 19.01
N PRO A 99 2.55 -10.34 20.16
CA PRO A 99 3.82 -10.27 20.90
C PRO A 99 4.95 -11.05 20.20
N THR A 100 4.66 -11.69 19.07
CA THR A 100 5.61 -12.49 18.29
C THR A 100 5.69 -11.95 16.85
N ASN A 101 6.42 -12.66 15.99
CA ASN A 101 6.55 -12.28 14.58
C ASN A 101 5.36 -12.73 13.71
N GLN A 102 4.35 -13.39 14.29
CA GLN A 102 3.17 -13.88 13.59
C GLN A 102 1.87 -13.63 14.39
N VAL A 103 0.78 -13.20 13.75
CA VAL A 103 -0.56 -13.24 14.40
C VAL A 103 -1.11 -14.66 14.36
N ILE A 104 -1.10 -15.31 13.20
CA ILE A 104 -1.50 -16.71 12.99
C ILE A 104 -0.32 -17.45 12.36
N SER A 105 0.05 -18.58 12.95
CA SER A 105 1.20 -19.39 12.52
C SER A 105 0.79 -20.85 12.41
N PHE A 106 0.96 -21.44 11.22
CA PHE A 106 0.77 -22.88 10.94
C PHE A 106 1.97 -23.73 11.42
N ARG A 107 2.54 -23.33 12.56
CA ARG A 107 3.48 -24.11 13.36
C ARG A 107 3.36 -23.66 14.82
N ARG A 108 3.57 -24.60 15.74
CA ARG A 108 3.73 -24.31 17.18
C ARG A 108 5.11 -23.74 17.47
N ASP A 109 6.11 -24.35 16.86
CA ASP A 109 7.54 -24.08 17.01
C ASP A 109 8.29 -24.54 15.76
N SER A 110 9.63 -24.48 15.76
CA SER A 110 10.45 -24.80 14.58
C SER A 110 10.38 -26.26 14.13
N LYS A 111 9.92 -27.18 14.99
CA LYS A 111 9.88 -28.63 14.75
C LYS A 111 8.45 -29.15 14.53
N THR A 112 7.46 -28.45 15.05
CA THR A 112 6.06 -28.89 15.05
C THR A 112 5.22 -28.03 14.11
N LEU A 113 5.13 -28.45 12.85
CA LEU A 113 4.34 -27.80 11.79
C LEU A 113 2.87 -28.26 11.81
N ALA A 114 2.00 -27.50 11.15
CA ALA A 114 0.64 -27.90 10.84
C ALA A 114 0.53 -28.42 9.40
N PHE A 115 -0.23 -29.50 9.21
CA PHE A 115 -0.47 -30.14 7.91
C PHE A 115 -1.96 -30.33 7.69
N ASP A 116 -2.41 -30.23 6.44
CA ASP A 116 -3.79 -30.50 6.04
C ASP A 116 -4.83 -29.82 6.96
N SER A 117 -4.51 -28.59 7.39
CA SER A 117 -5.25 -27.82 8.39
C SER A 117 -5.84 -26.56 7.78
N ARG A 118 -6.88 -26.01 8.39
CA ARG A 118 -7.70 -24.93 7.84
C ARG A 118 -7.88 -23.79 8.84
N VAL A 119 -7.64 -22.57 8.38
CA VAL A 119 -8.12 -21.34 9.04
C VAL A 119 -9.21 -20.77 8.16
N THR A 120 -10.42 -20.62 8.71
CA THR A 120 -11.57 -20.13 7.96
C THR A 120 -12.43 -19.19 8.78
N GLU A 121 -13.04 -18.18 8.16
CA GLU A 121 -13.89 -17.21 8.86
C GLU A 121 -13.20 -16.56 10.05
N VAL A 122 -11.94 -16.17 9.89
CA VAL A 122 -11.18 -15.39 10.87
C VAL A 122 -11.02 -13.96 10.36
N VAL A 123 -11.11 -13.00 11.27
CA VAL A 123 -10.93 -11.57 10.98
C VAL A 123 -9.68 -11.06 11.68
N ILE A 124 -8.82 -10.34 10.96
CA ILE A 124 -7.76 -9.50 11.52
C ILE A 124 -8.01 -8.07 11.05
N ASP A 125 -8.41 -7.20 11.98
CA ASP A 125 -8.83 -5.82 11.73
C ASP A 125 -7.91 -4.86 12.51
N GLY A 126 -7.01 -4.18 11.79
CA GLY A 126 -6.13 -3.16 12.37
C GLY A 126 -5.18 -3.65 13.47
N TYR A 127 -4.87 -4.95 13.49
CA TYR A 127 -4.04 -5.59 14.52
C TYR A 127 -2.53 -5.45 14.24
N SER A 128 -2.11 -4.20 14.08
CA SER A 128 -0.77 -3.80 13.61
C SER A 128 0.13 -3.38 14.76
N LYS A 129 1.46 -3.55 14.59
CA LYS A 129 2.42 -2.94 15.51
C LYS A 129 2.33 -1.40 15.43
N PRO A 130 2.50 -0.67 16.54
CA PRO A 130 2.45 0.79 16.53
C PRO A 130 3.52 1.42 15.62
N ASP A 131 4.78 0.99 15.75
CA ASP A 131 5.84 1.46 14.85
C ASP A 131 5.72 0.74 13.49
N ARG A 132 5.42 1.49 12.43
CA ARG A 132 5.28 0.92 11.08
C ARG A 132 6.53 0.18 10.58
N ARG A 133 7.70 0.44 11.17
CA ARG A 133 8.96 -0.20 10.78
C ARG A 133 9.15 -1.55 11.47
N ALA A 134 8.41 -1.82 12.54
CA ALA A 134 8.48 -3.08 13.24
C ALA A 134 7.81 -4.19 12.40
N GLU A 135 8.53 -5.29 12.19
CA GLU A 135 8.10 -6.34 11.28
C GLU A 135 7.26 -7.42 11.98
N ASP A 136 6.16 -7.82 11.35
CA ASP A 136 5.49 -9.10 11.58
C ASP A 136 4.72 -9.56 10.34
N ILE A 137 4.25 -10.81 10.41
CA ILE A 137 3.37 -11.43 9.41
C ILE A 137 2.02 -11.68 10.08
N TRP A 138 0.91 -11.40 9.42
CA TRP A 138 -0.39 -11.75 10.00
C TRP A 138 -0.68 -13.23 9.88
N VAL A 139 -0.46 -13.85 8.73
CA VAL A 139 -0.69 -15.29 8.53
C VAL A 139 0.55 -15.93 7.93
N ALA A 140 1.20 -16.83 8.66
CA ALA A 140 2.35 -17.58 8.17
C ALA A 140 2.00 -19.06 8.01
N LEU A 141 1.94 -19.51 6.76
CA LEU A 141 1.76 -20.90 6.37
C LEU A 141 3.10 -21.63 6.37
N TYR A 142 3.12 -22.81 6.96
CA TYR A 142 4.23 -23.78 6.93
C TYR A 142 3.63 -25.15 6.59
N GLY A 143 4.47 -26.19 6.48
CA GLY A 143 3.99 -27.55 6.23
C GLY A 143 3.39 -27.71 4.84
N THR A 144 2.38 -28.59 4.71
CA THR A 144 1.74 -28.88 3.41
C THR A 144 0.22 -29.06 3.54
N GLY A 145 -0.52 -28.87 2.45
CA GLY A 145 -1.95 -29.15 2.36
C GLY A 145 -2.87 -28.21 3.15
N ASN A 146 -2.32 -27.15 3.75
CA ASN A 146 -3.10 -26.19 4.53
C ASN A 146 -3.98 -25.27 3.66
N ARG A 147 -5.07 -24.78 4.26
CA ARG A 147 -6.03 -23.88 3.62
C ARG A 147 -6.30 -22.63 4.47
N VAL A 148 -6.34 -21.46 3.84
CA VAL A 148 -6.82 -20.20 4.42
C VAL A 148 -7.96 -19.70 3.56
N ASP A 149 -9.17 -19.64 4.10
CA ASP A 149 -10.33 -19.29 3.30
C ASP A 149 -11.43 -18.52 4.02
N HIS A 150 -12.30 -17.83 3.29
CA HIS A 150 -13.43 -17.05 3.85
C HIS A 150 -13.02 -16.13 5.00
N SER A 151 -11.78 -15.65 5.01
CA SER A 151 -11.22 -14.84 6.09
C SER A 151 -11.07 -13.39 5.63
N HIS A 152 -11.00 -12.47 6.59
CA HIS A 152 -10.98 -11.03 6.35
C HIS A 152 -9.73 -10.43 6.97
N PHE A 153 -8.89 -9.79 6.17
CA PHE A 153 -7.64 -9.18 6.61
C PHE A 153 -7.59 -7.74 6.12
N GLU A 154 -7.56 -6.76 7.02
CA GLU A 154 -7.48 -5.34 6.62
C GLU A 154 -6.79 -4.45 7.66
N GLY A 155 -6.19 -3.35 7.20
CA GLY A 155 -5.60 -2.35 8.09
C GLY A 155 -4.21 -2.70 8.62
N LYS A 156 -3.41 -3.49 7.89
CA LYS A 156 -2.01 -3.73 8.25
C LYS A 156 -1.19 -2.48 7.94
N THR A 157 -0.62 -1.83 8.94
CA THR A 157 0.11 -0.55 8.78
C THR A 157 1.60 -0.68 8.99
N ASN A 158 2.08 -1.80 9.54
CA ASN A 158 3.49 -2.06 9.80
C ASN A 158 4.12 -3.01 8.78
N ALA A 159 5.46 -2.99 8.74
CA ALA A 159 6.30 -3.78 7.86
C ALA A 159 6.05 -5.28 8.01
N GLY A 160 6.34 -6.00 6.93
CA GLY A 160 6.15 -7.44 6.82
C GLY A 160 4.86 -7.79 6.10
N VAL A 161 4.93 -8.85 5.30
CA VAL A 161 3.85 -9.34 4.45
C VAL A 161 2.59 -9.70 5.25
N THR A 162 1.39 -9.48 4.69
CA THR A 162 0.13 -9.85 5.37
C THR A 162 0.04 -11.37 5.52
N LEU A 163 0.16 -12.11 4.41
CA LEU A 163 0.14 -13.58 4.39
C LEU A 163 1.36 -14.15 3.65
N ALA A 164 2.07 -15.07 4.28
CA ALA A 164 3.24 -15.71 3.70
C ALA A 164 3.15 -17.24 3.68
N VAL A 165 3.55 -17.86 2.58
CA VAL A 165 3.98 -19.27 2.56
C VAL A 165 5.47 -19.29 2.85
N ILE A 166 5.81 -19.78 4.04
CA ILE A 166 7.18 -19.85 4.53
C ILE A 166 7.74 -21.23 4.19
N ARG A 167 8.88 -21.21 3.49
CA ARG A 167 9.60 -22.39 3.04
C ARG A 167 11.02 -22.25 3.59
N ARG A 168 11.33 -23.05 4.61
CA ARG A 168 12.62 -23.00 5.33
C ARG A 168 13.45 -24.19 4.89
N ALA A 169 14.77 -24.04 4.94
CA ALA A 169 15.67 -25.15 4.67
C ALA A 169 15.30 -26.37 5.55
N GLY A 170 15.00 -27.49 4.89
CA GLY A 170 14.59 -28.76 5.52
C GLY A 170 13.08 -28.95 5.69
N ASP A 171 12.26 -27.91 5.52
CA ASP A 171 10.80 -28.05 5.46
C ASP A 171 10.37 -28.63 4.08
N PRO A 172 9.18 -29.24 3.98
CA PRO A 172 8.64 -29.63 2.68
C PRO A 172 8.48 -28.43 1.73
N LEU A 173 9.03 -28.56 0.53
CA LEU A 173 9.04 -27.50 -0.47
C LEU A 173 7.76 -27.47 -1.32
N ASP A 174 7.15 -28.64 -1.58
CA ASP A 174 5.88 -28.81 -2.28
C ASP A 174 4.69 -28.63 -1.31
N ASN A 175 4.36 -27.37 -1.05
CA ASN A 175 3.42 -26.99 0.00
C ASN A 175 1.96 -27.32 -0.34
N ARG A 176 1.54 -27.17 -1.60
CA ARG A 176 0.17 -27.41 -2.04
C ARG A 176 -0.88 -26.71 -1.17
N HIS A 177 -0.58 -25.48 -0.75
CA HIS A 177 -1.51 -24.68 0.04
C HIS A 177 -2.62 -24.10 -0.84
N ARG A 178 -3.78 -23.83 -0.24
CA ARG A 178 -4.90 -23.16 -0.91
C ARG A 178 -5.31 -21.90 -0.14
N ILE A 179 -5.33 -20.77 -0.82
CA ILE A 179 -5.70 -19.46 -0.27
C ILE A 179 -6.88 -18.96 -1.10
N ASP A 180 -8.10 -19.11 -0.59
CA ASP A 180 -9.30 -18.90 -1.41
C ASP A 180 -10.46 -18.19 -0.71
N HIS A 181 -11.27 -17.42 -1.44
CA HIS A 181 -12.43 -16.72 -0.90
C HIS A 181 -12.11 -15.75 0.26
N ASN A 182 -10.88 -15.24 0.34
CA ASN A 182 -10.51 -14.25 1.36
C ASN A 182 -10.80 -12.83 0.87
N TYR A 183 -11.14 -11.97 1.82
CA TYR A 183 -11.18 -10.53 1.62
C TYR A 183 -9.88 -9.93 2.17
N PHE A 184 -8.96 -9.56 1.28
CA PHE A 184 -7.83 -8.70 1.59
C PHE A 184 -8.28 -7.26 1.39
N GLY A 185 -8.69 -6.62 2.49
CA GLY A 185 -9.14 -5.24 2.49
C GLY A 185 -7.99 -4.23 2.45
N PRO A 186 -8.30 -2.93 2.62
CA PRO A 186 -7.35 -1.86 2.45
C PRO A 186 -6.07 -2.06 3.27
N ARG A 187 -4.94 -2.00 2.57
CA ARG A 187 -3.60 -1.92 3.15
C ARG A 187 -2.96 -0.62 2.66
N PRO A 188 -2.80 0.40 3.52
CA PRO A 188 -2.27 1.68 3.08
C PRO A 188 -0.78 1.55 2.69
N PRO A 189 -0.25 2.49 1.88
CA PRO A 189 1.17 2.55 1.57
C PRO A 189 2.04 2.49 2.82
N LEU A 190 3.01 1.57 2.81
CA LEU A 190 3.97 1.41 3.90
C LEU A 190 5.00 2.54 3.89
N GLY A 191 5.32 3.09 2.72
CA GLY A 191 6.40 4.06 2.54
C GLY A 191 7.80 3.43 2.61
N SER A 192 7.91 2.15 2.26
CA SER A 192 9.13 1.33 2.14
C SER A 192 8.79 -0.02 1.50
N ASN A 193 9.81 -0.80 1.12
CA ASN A 193 9.70 -2.23 0.81
C ASN A 193 9.19 -3.07 2.01
N GLY A 194 8.57 -4.22 1.73
CA GLY A 194 8.08 -5.17 2.76
C GLY A 194 6.60 -4.98 3.07
N GLY A 195 5.86 -4.46 2.10
CA GLY A 195 4.45 -4.13 2.19
C GLY A 195 3.52 -5.19 1.58
N GLU A 196 4.05 -6.37 1.20
CA GLU A 196 3.32 -7.29 0.31
C GLU A 196 2.05 -7.83 0.95
N THR A 197 0.97 -8.03 0.19
CA THR A 197 -0.23 -8.67 0.74
C THR A 197 -0.05 -10.18 0.83
N ILE A 198 0.41 -10.81 -0.24
CA ILE A 198 0.76 -12.24 -0.23
C ILE A 198 2.20 -12.42 -0.68
N ARG A 199 2.94 -13.32 -0.04
CA ARG A 199 4.24 -13.81 -0.52
C ARG A 199 4.31 -15.33 -0.50
N ILE A 200 4.72 -15.94 -1.62
CA ILE A 200 4.86 -17.41 -1.70
C ILE A 200 6.33 -17.78 -1.89
N GLY A 201 7.01 -18.05 -0.78
CA GLY A 201 8.44 -18.35 -0.74
C GLY A 201 9.34 -17.12 -0.55
N THR A 202 10.63 -17.32 -0.77
CA THR A 202 11.72 -16.33 -0.72
C THR A 202 12.70 -16.61 -1.87
N SER A 203 13.69 -15.76 -2.09
CA SER A 203 14.70 -16.01 -3.13
C SER A 203 15.42 -17.35 -2.95
N GLU A 204 15.81 -17.69 -1.72
CA GLU A 204 16.66 -18.85 -1.38
C GLU A 204 16.14 -20.19 -1.93
N GLU A 205 14.83 -20.39 -1.92
CA GLU A 205 14.20 -21.65 -2.35
C GLU A 205 13.37 -21.49 -3.63
N SER A 206 13.49 -20.34 -4.30
CA SER A 206 12.60 -19.95 -5.39
C SER A 206 12.60 -20.88 -6.60
N LEU A 207 13.67 -21.64 -6.82
CA LEU A 207 13.80 -22.58 -7.94
C LEU A 207 13.04 -23.90 -7.75
N SER A 208 12.46 -24.12 -6.57
CA SER A 208 11.67 -25.32 -6.26
C SER A 208 10.17 -25.03 -6.31
N ALA A 209 9.37 -26.05 -6.63
CA ALA A 209 7.93 -25.93 -6.74
C ALA A 209 7.25 -25.85 -5.37
N SER A 210 6.36 -24.87 -5.17
CA SER A 210 5.45 -24.79 -4.02
C SER A 210 4.06 -25.33 -4.34
N ASN A 211 3.64 -25.24 -5.61
CA ASN A 211 2.32 -25.68 -6.09
C ASN A 211 1.16 -25.10 -5.25
N SER A 212 1.35 -23.90 -4.70
CA SER A 212 0.31 -23.22 -3.94
C SER A 212 -0.70 -22.57 -4.88
N ILE A 213 -1.96 -22.50 -4.46
CA ILE A 213 -3.09 -21.95 -5.21
C ILE A 213 -3.63 -20.73 -4.48
N VAL A 214 -3.72 -19.60 -5.18
CA VAL A 214 -4.37 -18.36 -4.73
C VAL A 214 -5.56 -18.10 -5.66
N GLU A 215 -6.78 -18.31 -5.19
CA GLU A 215 -7.95 -18.23 -6.07
C GLU A 215 -9.19 -17.59 -5.46
N ARG A 216 -9.99 -16.90 -6.28
CA ARG A 216 -11.27 -16.33 -5.87
C ARG A 216 -11.21 -15.42 -4.64
N ASN A 217 -10.11 -14.68 -4.47
CA ASN A 217 -9.97 -13.67 -3.42
C ASN A 217 -10.31 -12.27 -3.96
N ILE A 218 -10.68 -11.35 -3.07
CA ILE A 218 -10.73 -9.91 -3.37
C ILE A 218 -9.52 -9.23 -2.74
N PHE A 219 -8.82 -8.42 -3.54
CA PHE A 219 -7.78 -7.49 -3.13
C PHE A 219 -8.35 -6.07 -3.31
N ASP A 220 -8.83 -5.46 -2.23
CA ASP A 220 -9.41 -4.12 -2.22
C ASP A 220 -8.41 -3.11 -1.65
N ARG A 221 -7.88 -2.22 -2.49
CA ARG A 221 -6.91 -1.16 -2.14
C ARG A 221 -5.75 -1.70 -1.31
N THR A 222 -5.22 -2.86 -1.69
CA THR A 222 -4.05 -3.49 -1.06
C THR A 222 -2.77 -2.82 -1.55
N SER A 223 -2.50 -1.61 -1.08
CA SER A 223 -1.53 -0.66 -1.64
C SER A 223 -0.28 -0.53 -0.78
N GLY A 224 0.12 -1.61 -0.09
CA GLY A 224 1.25 -1.58 0.85
C GLY A 224 2.58 -1.23 0.19
N GLU A 225 2.81 -1.73 -1.03
CA GLU A 225 4.01 -1.51 -1.84
C GLU A 225 3.76 -1.94 -3.30
N VAL A 226 4.81 -1.97 -4.14
CA VAL A 226 4.68 -2.35 -5.56
C VAL A 226 4.29 -3.83 -5.80
N GLU A 227 4.52 -4.73 -4.86
CA GLU A 227 4.14 -6.15 -4.96
C GLU A 227 2.89 -6.47 -4.11
N ILE A 228 1.71 -6.55 -4.74
CA ILE A 228 0.48 -7.00 -4.06
C ILE A 228 0.61 -8.49 -3.71
N VAL A 229 0.94 -9.29 -4.73
CA VAL A 229 1.27 -10.72 -4.60
C VAL A 229 2.68 -10.92 -5.11
N SER A 230 3.57 -11.39 -4.25
CA SER A 230 4.98 -11.65 -4.56
C SER A 230 5.22 -13.17 -4.62
N ILE A 231 5.22 -13.73 -5.83
CA ILE A 231 5.52 -15.14 -6.06
C ILE A 231 7.05 -15.31 -6.11
N LYS A 232 7.57 -16.11 -5.19
CA LYS A 232 9.01 -16.38 -5.01
C LYS A 232 9.26 -17.89 -4.91
N SER A 233 8.57 -18.67 -5.75
CA SER A 233 8.66 -20.14 -5.87
C SER A 233 8.06 -20.59 -7.21
N GLY A 234 8.22 -21.87 -7.56
CA GLY A 234 7.70 -22.41 -8.82
C GLY A 234 6.34 -23.12 -8.73
N GLY A 235 5.70 -23.32 -9.87
CA GLY A 235 4.50 -24.16 -10.03
C GLY A 235 3.21 -23.62 -9.41
N ASN A 236 3.17 -22.35 -8.99
CA ASN A 236 2.01 -21.78 -8.32
C ASN A 236 0.89 -21.41 -9.32
N VAL A 237 -0.34 -21.38 -8.83
CA VAL A 237 -1.52 -20.93 -9.59
C VAL A 237 -2.14 -19.73 -8.89
N VAL A 238 -2.31 -18.62 -9.62
CA VAL A 238 -2.99 -17.41 -9.16
C VAL A 238 -4.15 -17.13 -10.12
N ARG A 239 -5.39 -17.41 -9.70
CA ARG A 239 -6.52 -17.37 -10.63
C ARG A 239 -7.83 -16.83 -10.09
N GLU A 240 -8.65 -16.29 -10.98
CA GLU A 240 -10.02 -15.86 -10.65
C GLU A 240 -10.09 -14.87 -9.48
N ASN A 241 -9.03 -14.11 -9.21
CA ASN A 241 -9.04 -13.09 -8.18
C ASN A 241 -9.58 -11.77 -8.74
N LEU A 242 -10.21 -10.97 -7.89
CA LEU A 242 -10.64 -9.61 -8.20
C LEU A 242 -9.72 -8.61 -7.49
N VAL A 243 -9.13 -7.70 -8.24
CA VAL A 243 -8.24 -6.64 -7.74
C VAL A 243 -8.89 -5.29 -7.99
N LEU A 244 -9.15 -4.55 -6.92
CA LEU A 244 -9.85 -3.27 -6.94
C LEU A 244 -8.92 -2.18 -6.43
N GLU A 245 -8.64 -1.18 -7.26
CA GLU A 245 -7.94 0.07 -6.91
C GLU A 245 -6.65 -0.15 -6.07
N SER A 246 -5.97 -1.27 -6.31
CA SER A 246 -4.79 -1.66 -5.54
C SER A 246 -3.54 -1.19 -6.24
N GLN A 247 -2.78 -0.33 -5.57
CA GLN A 247 -1.51 0.16 -6.11
C GLN A 247 -0.46 -0.95 -6.00
N GLY A 248 0.23 -1.25 -7.10
CA GLY A 248 1.13 -2.39 -7.22
C GLY A 248 0.63 -3.46 -8.21
N ALA A 249 1.26 -4.63 -8.21
CA ALA A 249 1.02 -5.69 -9.18
C ALA A 249 1.09 -7.10 -8.57
N PHE A 250 0.58 -8.09 -9.30
CA PHE A 250 0.95 -9.49 -9.10
C PHE A 250 2.30 -9.74 -9.76
N VAL A 251 3.30 -10.08 -8.96
CA VAL A 251 4.69 -10.16 -9.40
C VAL A 251 5.20 -11.60 -9.32
N LEU A 252 5.60 -12.12 -10.47
CA LEU A 252 6.33 -13.38 -10.60
C LEU A 252 7.80 -13.17 -10.25
N ARG A 253 8.06 -12.74 -9.01
CA ARG A 253 9.32 -12.10 -8.58
C ARG A 253 10.53 -13.04 -8.66
N HIS A 254 10.34 -14.29 -8.23
CA HIS A 254 11.30 -15.39 -8.40
C HIS A 254 10.55 -16.71 -8.67
N GLY A 255 11.28 -17.71 -9.18
CA GLY A 255 10.72 -19.03 -9.46
C GLY A 255 10.05 -19.13 -10.84
N ASN A 256 9.86 -20.36 -11.31
CA ASN A 256 9.52 -20.66 -12.71
C ASN A 256 8.21 -21.44 -12.82
N GLY A 257 7.58 -21.42 -14.00
CA GLY A 257 6.45 -22.30 -14.30
C GLY A 257 5.18 -21.97 -13.54
N ASN A 258 4.92 -20.68 -13.25
CA ASN A 258 3.69 -20.26 -12.57
C ASN A 258 2.60 -19.91 -13.59
N LEU A 259 1.35 -20.06 -13.16
CA LEU A 259 0.16 -19.74 -13.93
C LEU A 259 -0.61 -18.59 -13.28
N VAL A 260 -0.77 -17.49 -14.00
CA VAL A 260 -1.61 -16.34 -13.63
C VAL A 260 -2.76 -16.25 -14.62
N GLU A 261 -3.96 -16.66 -14.22
CA GLU A 261 -5.08 -16.79 -15.17
C GLU A 261 -6.41 -16.24 -14.68
N ARG A 262 -7.21 -15.69 -15.60
CA ARG A 262 -8.62 -15.34 -15.34
C ARG A 262 -8.82 -14.35 -14.17
N ASN A 263 -7.79 -13.59 -13.81
CA ASN A 263 -7.89 -12.54 -12.80
C ASN A 263 -8.47 -11.27 -13.43
N ILE A 264 -9.17 -10.47 -12.64
CA ILE A 264 -9.83 -9.24 -13.06
C ILE A 264 -9.25 -8.08 -12.25
N PHE A 265 -8.72 -7.08 -12.92
CA PHE A 265 -8.11 -5.90 -12.32
C PHE A 265 -8.90 -4.65 -12.74
N PHE A 266 -9.52 -3.98 -11.77
CA PHE A 266 -10.14 -2.68 -11.95
C PHE A 266 -9.29 -1.61 -11.26
N GLY A 267 -8.59 -0.81 -12.06
CA GLY A 267 -7.79 0.30 -11.54
C GLY A 267 -8.59 1.56 -11.25
N ASN A 268 -9.70 1.79 -11.96
CA ASN A 268 -10.48 3.03 -11.91
C ASN A 268 -9.62 4.31 -12.05
N ASN A 269 -8.49 4.21 -12.76
CA ASN A 269 -7.45 5.23 -12.89
C ASN A 269 -6.82 5.68 -11.56
N ALA A 270 -6.99 4.91 -10.48
CA ALA A 270 -6.26 5.16 -9.24
C ALA A 270 -4.75 5.06 -9.52
N PRO A 271 -3.92 5.98 -9.00
CA PRO A 271 -2.49 6.03 -9.29
C PRO A 271 -1.82 4.69 -9.04
N ASP A 272 -0.82 4.35 -9.85
CA ASP A 272 0.06 3.19 -9.60
C ASP A 272 -0.63 1.83 -9.51
N THR A 273 -1.90 1.74 -9.93
CA THR A 273 -2.61 0.47 -10.13
C THR A 273 -1.97 -0.31 -11.29
N GLY A 274 -1.47 -1.49 -10.99
CA GLY A 274 -0.80 -2.38 -11.95
C GLY A 274 -1.50 -3.72 -12.08
N GLY A 275 -1.02 -4.51 -13.05
CA GLY A 275 -1.57 -5.83 -13.33
C GLY A 275 -0.58 -6.93 -12.99
N VAL A 276 0.11 -7.47 -14.01
CA VAL A 276 1.04 -8.59 -13.85
C VAL A 276 2.46 -8.22 -14.28
N ARG A 277 3.44 -8.49 -13.42
CA ARG A 277 4.88 -8.36 -13.72
C ARG A 277 5.53 -9.72 -13.89
N VAL A 278 6.03 -9.99 -15.09
CA VAL A 278 6.62 -11.24 -15.57
C VAL A 278 8.14 -11.16 -15.52
N ILE A 279 8.73 -12.09 -14.78
CA ILE A 279 10.18 -12.30 -14.61
C ILE A 279 10.39 -13.82 -14.63
N ASN A 280 11.61 -14.28 -14.90
CA ASN A 280 12.00 -15.69 -14.83
C ASN A 280 11.31 -16.55 -15.92
N ARG A 281 11.37 -17.88 -15.78
CA ARG A 281 11.10 -18.81 -16.87
C ARG A 281 9.71 -19.41 -16.85
N ASP A 282 9.22 -19.78 -18.02
CA ASP A 282 8.04 -20.63 -18.25
C ASP A 282 6.75 -20.11 -17.61
N GLN A 283 6.64 -18.79 -17.45
CA GLN A 283 5.46 -18.17 -16.87
C GLN A 283 4.31 -18.18 -17.88
N ILE A 284 3.09 -18.43 -17.40
CA ILE A 284 1.87 -18.34 -18.21
C ILE A 284 0.97 -17.25 -17.62
N VAL A 285 0.65 -16.25 -18.42
CA VAL A 285 -0.27 -15.15 -18.10
C VAL A 285 -1.39 -15.17 -19.13
N ARG A 286 -2.56 -15.70 -18.76
CA ARG A 286 -3.65 -15.90 -19.73
C ARG A 286 -5.03 -15.52 -19.25
N GLU A 287 -5.90 -15.08 -20.16
CA GLU A 287 -7.32 -14.86 -19.88
C GLU A 287 -7.59 -13.83 -18.78
N ASN A 288 -6.61 -12.98 -18.44
CA ASN A 288 -6.78 -11.93 -17.45
C ASN A 288 -7.42 -10.69 -18.09
N TYR A 289 -8.19 -9.95 -17.29
CA TYR A 289 -8.85 -8.72 -17.68
C TYR A 289 -8.29 -7.54 -16.89
N PHE A 290 -7.82 -6.51 -17.58
CA PHE A 290 -7.24 -5.30 -17.00
C PHE A 290 -8.00 -4.08 -17.50
N GLU A 291 -8.60 -3.29 -16.60
CA GLU A 291 -9.36 -2.08 -16.95
C GLU A 291 -8.91 -0.88 -16.10
N GLY A 292 -8.57 0.23 -16.77
CA GLY A 292 -8.31 1.51 -16.10
C GLY A 292 -7.08 1.50 -15.19
N LEU A 293 -6.04 0.73 -15.50
CA LEU A 293 -4.80 0.69 -14.72
C LEU A 293 -3.90 1.86 -15.06
N ALA A 294 -3.52 2.67 -14.06
CA ALA A 294 -2.73 3.89 -14.27
C ALA A 294 -1.21 3.69 -14.09
N GLY A 295 -0.79 2.53 -13.58
CA GLY A 295 0.60 2.22 -13.31
C GLY A 295 1.46 2.11 -14.58
N LYS A 296 2.75 2.36 -14.39
CA LYS A 296 3.78 2.42 -15.44
C LYS A 296 4.99 1.59 -15.05
N ASP A 297 5.85 1.30 -16.01
CA ASP A 297 7.12 0.59 -15.81
C ASP A 297 6.88 -0.76 -15.13
N PHE A 298 7.37 -0.95 -13.91
CA PHE A 298 7.17 -2.14 -13.09
C PHE A 298 5.72 -2.36 -12.65
N LYS A 299 4.90 -1.31 -12.69
CA LYS A 299 3.49 -1.29 -12.31
C LYS A 299 2.57 -1.24 -13.54
N SER A 300 3.08 -1.55 -14.72
CA SER A 300 2.25 -1.60 -15.94
C SER A 300 1.11 -2.62 -15.83
N ALA A 301 0.10 -2.52 -16.69
CA ALA A 301 -0.95 -3.54 -16.79
C ALA A 301 -0.33 -4.92 -17.07
N ILE A 302 0.64 -4.96 -17.98
CA ILE A 302 1.55 -6.08 -18.16
C ILE A 302 2.97 -5.52 -18.25
N SER A 303 3.88 -6.05 -17.43
CA SER A 303 5.30 -5.72 -17.45
C SER A 303 6.12 -6.97 -17.69
N VAL A 304 6.93 -7.01 -18.76
CA VAL A 304 7.85 -8.11 -19.07
C VAL A 304 9.26 -7.60 -18.85
N MET A 305 9.94 -8.08 -17.81
CA MET A 305 11.20 -7.51 -17.37
C MET A 305 12.42 -7.96 -18.17
N ASN A 306 13.44 -7.10 -18.23
CA ASN A 306 14.81 -7.53 -18.50
C ASN A 306 15.41 -8.27 -17.30
N GLY A 307 16.28 -9.24 -17.57
CA GLY A 307 17.02 -9.98 -16.55
C GLY A 307 18.48 -9.54 -16.42
N VAL A 308 19.14 -10.04 -15.39
CA VAL A 308 20.60 -9.95 -15.20
C VAL A 308 21.23 -11.21 -15.80
N PRO A 309 22.22 -11.09 -16.70
CA PRO A 309 23.01 -12.25 -17.16
C PRO A 309 23.67 -12.96 -15.97
N ASP A 310 23.69 -14.30 -15.98
CA ASP A 310 24.24 -15.12 -14.89
C ASP A 310 23.74 -14.69 -13.49
N SER A 311 22.47 -14.30 -13.43
CA SER A 311 21.82 -13.74 -12.23
C SER A 311 22.02 -14.62 -11.01
N THR A 312 22.41 -13.99 -9.89
CA THR A 312 22.30 -14.62 -8.57
C THR A 312 20.83 -14.81 -8.20
N ILE A 313 20.56 -15.72 -7.24
CA ILE A 313 19.19 -16.17 -6.92
C ILE A 313 18.25 -15.05 -6.42
N ASN A 314 18.81 -14.00 -5.81
CA ASN A 314 18.08 -12.85 -5.28
C ASN A 314 17.94 -11.70 -6.28
N ARG A 315 18.53 -11.81 -7.49
CA ARG A 315 18.38 -10.84 -8.57
C ARG A 315 17.25 -11.24 -9.53
N TYR A 316 17.22 -10.66 -10.72
CA TYR A 316 16.18 -10.88 -11.73
C TYR A 316 16.72 -11.84 -12.78
N HIS A 317 16.16 -13.04 -12.89
CA HIS A 317 16.51 -13.93 -14.01
C HIS A 317 15.81 -13.47 -15.29
N GLN A 318 16.46 -13.73 -16.42
CA GLN A 318 15.92 -13.49 -17.76
C GLN A 318 14.54 -14.11 -17.92
N VAL A 319 13.62 -13.35 -18.52
CA VAL A 319 12.35 -13.91 -18.98
C VAL A 319 12.63 -14.87 -20.14
N SER A 320 12.26 -16.14 -19.99
CA SER A 320 12.43 -17.16 -21.03
C SER A 320 11.21 -18.06 -21.11
N GLY A 321 10.70 -18.30 -22.32
CA GLY A 321 9.56 -19.20 -22.52
C GLY A 321 8.23 -18.69 -21.97
N ALA A 322 8.09 -17.38 -21.74
CA ALA A 322 6.84 -16.83 -21.21
C ALA A 322 5.71 -16.92 -22.26
N ARG A 323 4.49 -17.22 -21.82
CA ARG A 323 3.28 -17.26 -22.64
C ARG A 323 2.27 -16.26 -22.12
N ILE A 324 2.04 -15.19 -22.88
CA ILE A 324 1.12 -14.11 -22.52
C ILE A 324 0.00 -14.11 -23.56
N GLU A 325 -1.15 -14.72 -23.23
CA GLU A 325 -2.18 -14.97 -24.24
C GLU A 325 -3.61 -14.69 -23.80
N ARG A 326 -4.46 -14.25 -24.74
CA ARG A 326 -5.90 -14.02 -24.48
C ARG A 326 -6.17 -13.09 -23.29
N ASN A 327 -5.33 -12.09 -23.05
CA ASN A 327 -5.61 -11.07 -22.03
C ASN A 327 -6.28 -9.86 -22.68
N SER A 328 -7.17 -9.19 -21.95
CA SER A 328 -7.76 -7.89 -22.36
C SER A 328 -7.13 -6.76 -21.54
N VAL A 329 -6.49 -5.81 -22.21
CA VAL A 329 -5.95 -4.58 -21.60
C VAL A 329 -6.76 -3.40 -22.13
N ILE A 330 -7.64 -2.86 -21.30
CA ILE A 330 -8.63 -1.84 -21.65
C ILE A 330 -8.37 -0.57 -20.84
N ASP A 331 -8.35 0.58 -21.51
CA ASP A 331 -8.17 1.92 -20.93
C ASP A 331 -6.99 2.02 -19.94
N SER A 332 -5.97 1.19 -20.13
CA SER A 332 -4.82 1.11 -19.23
C SER A 332 -3.62 1.86 -19.80
N ALA A 333 -2.84 2.47 -18.91
CA ALA A 333 -1.82 3.44 -19.26
C ALA A 333 -0.58 2.85 -19.94
N ARG A 334 -0.21 1.60 -19.62
CA ARG A 334 1.05 1.02 -20.09
C ARG A 334 1.06 -0.51 -20.18
N ILE A 335 1.69 -1.01 -21.23
CA ILE A 335 2.30 -2.34 -21.32
C ILE A 335 3.81 -2.09 -21.54
N THR A 336 4.66 -2.59 -20.64
CA THR A 336 6.11 -2.35 -20.75
C THR A 336 6.85 -3.65 -21.02
N LEU A 337 7.63 -3.68 -22.10
CA LEU A 337 8.44 -4.81 -22.55
C LEU A 337 9.92 -4.52 -22.32
N ALA A 338 10.69 -5.58 -22.03
CA ALA A 338 12.08 -5.49 -21.60
C ALA A 338 12.26 -4.48 -20.44
N ALA A 339 11.25 -4.37 -19.57
CA ALA A 339 11.13 -3.34 -18.56
C ALA A 339 12.37 -3.30 -17.65
N GLY A 340 12.86 -2.11 -17.35
CA GLY A 340 14.03 -1.91 -16.49
C GLY A 340 15.35 -2.32 -17.14
N ALA A 341 15.43 -2.39 -18.47
CA ALA A 341 16.68 -2.61 -19.17
C ALA A 341 17.71 -1.51 -18.82
N ASP A 342 18.89 -1.94 -18.39
CA ASP A 342 20.03 -1.09 -18.07
C ASP A 342 21.33 -1.89 -18.18
N ALA A 343 22.45 -1.31 -17.74
CA ALA A 343 23.76 -1.95 -17.83
C ALA A 343 23.84 -3.28 -17.03
N GLU A 344 23.09 -3.41 -15.94
CA GLU A 344 23.06 -4.62 -15.11
C GLU A 344 21.98 -5.60 -15.61
N ARG A 345 20.75 -5.09 -15.78
CA ARG A 345 19.60 -5.81 -16.33
C ARG A 345 19.68 -5.79 -17.85
N SER A 346 20.65 -6.50 -18.42
CA SER A 346 20.97 -6.48 -19.86
C SER A 346 20.53 -7.71 -20.65
N ALA A 347 19.86 -8.68 -20.02
CA ALA A 347 19.36 -9.89 -20.68
C ALA A 347 17.88 -9.71 -21.15
N PRO A 348 17.62 -9.54 -22.46
CA PRO A 348 16.26 -9.36 -22.99
C PRO A 348 15.39 -10.61 -22.86
N PRO A 349 14.04 -10.48 -22.90
CA PRO A 349 13.15 -11.63 -22.96
C PRO A 349 13.45 -12.52 -24.18
N VAL A 350 13.43 -13.84 -24.01
CA VAL A 350 13.72 -14.82 -25.08
C VAL A 350 12.68 -15.92 -25.18
N GLY A 351 12.52 -16.49 -26.38
CA GLY A 351 11.63 -17.64 -26.63
C GLY A 351 10.18 -17.45 -26.16
N SER A 352 9.73 -16.21 -26.02
CA SER A 352 8.47 -15.85 -25.38
C SER A 352 7.40 -15.53 -26.43
N ARG A 353 6.13 -15.60 -26.03
CA ARG A 353 4.97 -15.45 -26.93
C ARG A 353 3.95 -14.49 -26.34
N PHE A 354 3.46 -13.58 -27.17
CA PHE A 354 2.41 -12.63 -26.86
C PHE A 354 1.28 -12.80 -27.89
N GLU A 355 0.22 -13.53 -27.56
CA GLU A 355 -0.73 -14.06 -28.55
C GLU A 355 -2.19 -13.78 -28.24
N ARG A 356 -2.98 -13.39 -29.26
CA ARG A 356 -4.44 -13.22 -29.16
C ARG A 356 -4.90 -12.29 -28.02
N ASN A 357 -4.08 -11.32 -27.63
CA ASN A 357 -4.46 -10.32 -26.65
C ASN A 357 -5.29 -9.22 -27.32
N LEU A 358 -6.19 -8.61 -26.56
CA LEU A 358 -6.95 -7.42 -26.94
C LEU A 358 -6.36 -6.20 -26.23
N ILE A 359 -5.95 -5.20 -26.99
CA ILE A 359 -5.34 -3.97 -26.46
C ILE A 359 -6.19 -2.77 -26.89
N VAL A 360 -6.71 -2.03 -25.92
CA VAL A 360 -7.42 -0.77 -26.13
C VAL A 360 -6.83 0.25 -25.16
N GLY A 361 -5.86 1.03 -25.63
CA GLY A 361 -5.13 1.97 -24.79
C GLY A 361 -5.96 3.19 -24.37
N THR A 362 -5.58 3.81 -23.25
CA THR A 362 -6.27 4.99 -22.70
C THR A 362 -6.34 6.13 -23.72
N ARG A 363 -7.55 6.62 -24.01
CA ARG A 363 -7.79 7.76 -24.93
C ARG A 363 -7.16 7.57 -26.32
N GLY A 364 -7.11 6.33 -26.82
CA GLY A 364 -6.58 6.01 -28.16
C GLY A 364 -5.06 6.16 -28.30
N ALA A 365 -4.32 6.24 -27.19
CA ALA A 365 -2.87 6.19 -27.19
C ALA A 365 -2.38 4.73 -27.27
N ASP A 366 -1.22 4.52 -27.89
CA ASP A 366 -0.52 3.23 -27.82
C ASP A 366 -0.02 3.01 -26.37
N PRO A 367 -0.43 1.92 -25.69
CA PRO A 367 0.05 1.62 -24.34
C PRO A 367 1.43 0.95 -24.35
N PHE A 368 1.93 0.45 -25.47
CA PHE A 368 3.20 -0.27 -25.53
C PHE A 368 4.41 0.66 -25.30
N ARG A 369 5.37 0.15 -24.53
CA ARG A 369 6.70 0.73 -24.34
C ARG A 369 7.73 -0.40 -24.37
N ALA A 370 8.87 -0.17 -25.01
CA ALA A 370 10.02 -1.07 -24.95
C ALA A 370 11.20 -0.31 -24.33
N ASP A 371 11.74 -0.82 -23.23
CA ASP A 371 12.93 -0.24 -22.59
C ASP A 371 14.24 -0.84 -23.15
N GLY A 372 14.15 -1.97 -23.86
CA GLY A 372 15.28 -2.69 -24.45
C GLY A 372 14.86 -3.55 -25.63
N ASP A 373 15.69 -4.53 -26.00
CA ASP A 373 15.41 -5.46 -27.09
C ASP A 373 14.21 -6.38 -26.76
N ILE A 374 13.29 -6.49 -27.72
CA ILE A 374 12.07 -7.28 -27.63
C ILE A 374 12.00 -8.38 -28.70
N GLY A 375 13.07 -8.59 -29.49
CA GLY A 375 13.10 -9.55 -30.60
C GLY A 375 12.88 -11.01 -30.18
N GLY A 376 13.11 -11.34 -28.91
CA GLY A 376 12.81 -12.66 -28.36
C GLY A 376 11.35 -12.89 -27.95
N ILE A 377 10.45 -11.93 -28.21
CA ILE A 377 9.01 -12.05 -28.00
C ILE A 377 8.31 -12.16 -29.37
N ALA A 378 7.70 -13.32 -29.65
CA ALA A 378 6.88 -13.51 -30.83
C ALA A 378 5.46 -12.98 -30.59
N PHE A 379 5.01 -12.06 -31.44
CA PHE A 379 3.64 -11.54 -31.43
C PHE A 379 2.81 -12.27 -32.48
N ALA A 380 1.59 -12.72 -32.13
CA ALA A 380 0.70 -13.35 -33.11
C ALA A 380 -0.80 -13.17 -32.77
N GLY A 381 -1.58 -12.74 -33.77
CA GLY A 381 -3.04 -12.66 -33.68
C GLY A 381 -3.57 -11.70 -32.62
N ASN A 382 -2.75 -10.75 -32.15
CA ASN A 382 -3.23 -9.72 -31.23
C ASN A 382 -4.02 -8.66 -32.00
N ILE A 383 -4.99 -8.04 -31.34
CA ILE A 383 -5.73 -6.89 -31.86
C ILE A 383 -5.46 -5.69 -30.96
N GLU A 384 -5.05 -4.59 -31.57
CA GLU A 384 -4.94 -3.30 -30.91
C GLU A 384 -5.94 -2.32 -31.53
N ALA A 385 -6.61 -1.53 -30.69
CA ALA A 385 -7.44 -0.43 -31.16
C ALA A 385 -6.59 0.61 -31.89
N ARG A 386 -7.05 1.04 -33.06
CA ARG A 386 -6.30 1.93 -33.96
C ARG A 386 -5.67 3.11 -33.22
N THR A 387 -4.35 3.16 -33.21
CA THR A 387 -3.53 4.27 -32.69
C THR A 387 -2.71 4.93 -33.82
N ALA A 388 -2.29 6.18 -33.62
CA ALA A 388 -1.58 6.96 -34.64
C ALA A 388 -0.16 6.42 -34.91
N ASN A 389 0.53 5.96 -33.86
CA ASN A 389 1.92 5.53 -33.93
C ASN A 389 2.11 4.22 -33.14
N PRO A 390 1.64 3.07 -33.65
CA PRO A 390 1.79 1.80 -32.97
C PRO A 390 3.27 1.39 -32.94
N LEU A 391 3.77 1.03 -31.76
CA LEU A 391 5.13 0.55 -31.55
C LEU A 391 5.33 -0.83 -32.20
N ILE A 392 4.30 -1.67 -32.17
CA ILE A 392 4.33 -3.06 -32.65
C ILE A 392 3.33 -3.22 -33.79
N SER A 393 3.83 -3.56 -34.98
CA SER A 393 3.00 -3.75 -36.17
C SER A 393 2.98 -5.19 -36.70
N ASN A 394 4.00 -5.99 -36.39
CA ASN A 394 4.04 -7.40 -36.77
C ASN A 394 3.32 -8.25 -35.71
N GLY A 395 2.33 -9.06 -36.13
CA GLY A 395 1.57 -9.92 -35.22
C GLY A 395 0.57 -9.19 -34.32
N VAL A 396 0.41 -7.87 -34.50
CA VAL A 396 -0.57 -7.00 -33.83
C VAL A 396 -1.34 -6.25 -34.91
N GLU A 397 -2.59 -6.61 -35.13
CA GLU A 397 -3.45 -5.96 -36.12
C GLU A 397 -4.17 -4.76 -35.51
N GLN A 398 -4.09 -3.61 -36.18
CA GLN A 398 -4.84 -2.40 -35.80
C GLN A 398 -6.27 -2.48 -36.32
N ARG A 399 -7.28 -2.34 -35.43
CA ARG A 399 -8.70 -2.30 -35.81
C ARG A 399 -9.46 -1.20 -35.09
N ASP A 400 -10.60 -0.83 -35.65
CA ASP A 400 -11.58 -0.02 -34.93
C ASP A 400 -12.37 -0.94 -33.99
N VAL A 401 -11.99 -0.96 -32.71
CA VAL A 401 -12.58 -1.86 -31.71
C VAL A 401 -13.69 -1.13 -30.97
N LYS A 402 -14.91 -1.63 -31.09
CA LYS A 402 -16.08 -1.18 -30.32
C LYS A 402 -16.34 -2.19 -29.21
N LEU A 403 -16.44 -1.70 -27.98
CA LEU A 403 -16.64 -2.50 -26.78
C LEU A 403 -18.03 -2.27 -26.20
N GLU A 404 -18.61 -3.32 -25.64
CA GLU A 404 -19.83 -3.25 -24.82
C GLU A 404 -19.58 -3.92 -23.47
N ARG A 405 -20.21 -3.39 -22.41
CA ARG A 405 -20.14 -4.01 -21.08
C ARG A 405 -21.18 -5.12 -21.02
N ALA A 406 -20.73 -6.37 -20.84
CA ALA A 406 -21.62 -7.52 -20.69
C ALA A 406 -22.23 -7.59 -19.28
N GLU A 407 -23.12 -8.54 -19.05
CA GLU A 407 -23.81 -8.75 -17.75
C GLU A 407 -22.85 -9.04 -16.59
N ASN A 408 -21.69 -9.65 -16.88
CA ASN A 408 -20.64 -9.87 -15.89
C ASN A 408 -19.87 -8.58 -15.52
N GLY A 409 -20.23 -7.43 -16.11
CA GLY A 409 -19.61 -6.14 -15.83
C GLY A 409 -18.29 -5.89 -16.54
N LEU A 410 -17.85 -6.73 -17.49
CA LEU A 410 -16.59 -6.57 -18.23
C LEU A 410 -16.85 -6.11 -19.67
N LEU A 411 -15.89 -5.39 -20.26
CA LEU A 411 -15.96 -4.89 -21.64
C LEU A 411 -15.45 -5.94 -22.64
N TYR A 412 -16.25 -6.18 -23.70
CA TYR A 412 -15.92 -7.12 -24.76
C TYR A 412 -16.14 -6.53 -26.15
N PRO A 413 -15.38 -6.98 -27.17
CA PRO A 413 -15.67 -6.63 -28.55
C PRO A 413 -17.09 -7.03 -28.96
N VAL A 414 -17.77 -6.09 -29.63
CA VAL A 414 -19.09 -6.35 -30.24
C VAL A 414 -18.96 -7.12 -31.56
N ASP A 415 -17.79 -7.08 -32.20
CA ASP A 415 -17.52 -7.81 -33.44
C ASP A 415 -17.35 -9.31 -33.14
N PRO A 416 -18.22 -10.20 -33.67
CA PRO A 416 -18.11 -11.64 -33.47
C PRO A 416 -16.80 -12.25 -33.98
N ALA A 417 -16.15 -11.63 -34.97
CA ALA A 417 -14.84 -12.09 -35.46
C ALA A 417 -13.73 -11.96 -34.40
N LEU A 418 -13.96 -11.13 -33.37
CA LEU A 418 -13.04 -10.91 -32.25
C LEU A 418 -13.39 -11.72 -31.01
N ALA A 419 -14.38 -12.63 -31.07
CA ALA A 419 -14.85 -13.37 -29.90
C ALA A 419 -13.78 -14.25 -29.21
N ALA A 420 -12.74 -14.66 -29.95
CA ALA A 420 -11.62 -15.46 -29.43
C ALA A 420 -10.38 -14.61 -29.06
N ILE A 421 -10.48 -13.28 -29.13
CA ILE A 421 -9.40 -12.34 -28.83
C ILE A 421 -9.65 -11.68 -27.47
N GLY A 422 -8.59 -11.59 -26.67
CA GLY A 422 -8.66 -11.07 -25.32
C GLY A 422 -9.28 -12.05 -24.33
N ALA A 423 -9.64 -11.52 -23.17
CA ALA A 423 -10.21 -12.28 -22.07
C ALA A 423 -11.57 -12.90 -22.46
N PRO A 424 -11.90 -14.11 -22.00
CA PRO A 424 -13.11 -14.80 -22.40
C PRO A 424 -14.37 -14.19 -21.76
N ARG A 425 -15.51 -14.35 -22.44
CA ARG A 425 -16.83 -13.86 -21.97
C ARG A 425 -17.39 -14.61 -20.76
N ASP A 426 -16.80 -15.75 -20.40
CA ASP A 426 -17.21 -16.60 -19.28
C ASP A 426 -16.50 -16.24 -17.95
N LEU A 427 -15.76 -15.13 -17.91
CA LEU A 427 -15.20 -14.62 -16.66
C LEU A 427 -16.32 -14.24 -15.69
N VAL A 428 -16.15 -14.63 -14.43
CA VAL A 428 -17.09 -14.33 -13.33
C VAL A 428 -16.33 -13.53 -12.27
N PRO A 429 -16.55 -12.20 -12.17
CA PRO A 429 -15.97 -11.42 -11.09
C PRO A 429 -16.43 -11.95 -9.73
N VAL A 430 -15.48 -12.07 -8.81
CA VAL A 430 -15.75 -12.44 -7.42
C VAL A 430 -16.57 -11.35 -6.75
N LYS A 431 -17.70 -11.69 -6.16
CA LYS A 431 -18.56 -10.75 -5.45
C LYS A 431 -18.16 -10.63 -3.98
N ARG A 432 -18.48 -9.49 -3.37
CA ARG A 432 -18.09 -9.19 -1.98
C ARG A 432 -18.70 -10.17 -0.98
N GLU A 433 -19.90 -10.67 -1.26
CA GLU A 433 -20.62 -11.67 -0.47
C GLU A 433 -20.04 -13.09 -0.56
N GLU A 434 -19.22 -13.38 -1.58
CA GLU A 434 -18.55 -14.68 -1.74
C GLU A 434 -17.25 -14.77 -0.93
N VAL A 435 -16.76 -13.65 -0.40
CA VAL A 435 -15.44 -13.58 0.27
C VAL A 435 -15.51 -13.02 1.67
N GLY A 436 -14.50 -13.40 2.48
CA GLY A 436 -14.44 -13.03 3.88
C GLY A 436 -15.65 -13.56 4.65
N VAL A 437 -16.13 -12.78 5.62
CA VAL A 437 -17.24 -13.17 6.48
C VAL A 437 -18.42 -12.20 6.38
N ALA A 438 -19.64 -12.74 6.46
CA ALA A 438 -20.86 -11.92 6.43
C ALA A 438 -21.10 -11.12 7.72
N TRP A 439 -20.57 -11.61 8.85
CA TRP A 439 -20.78 -11.04 10.19
C TRP A 439 -19.80 -9.91 10.54
N HIS A 440 -18.86 -9.60 9.67
CA HIS A 440 -17.94 -8.47 9.83
C HIS A 440 -17.99 -7.60 8.57
N ARG A 441 -18.31 -6.33 8.76
CA ARG A 441 -18.14 -5.30 7.73
C ARG A 441 -17.16 -4.28 8.28
N SER A 442 -16.18 -3.95 7.44
CA SER A 442 -15.12 -3.00 7.75
C SER A 442 -15.68 -1.68 8.28
N SER A 443 -15.03 -1.13 9.30
CA SER A 443 -15.19 0.28 9.70
C SER A 443 -14.17 1.21 8.99
N ALA A 444 -13.34 0.67 8.09
CA ALA A 444 -11.99 1.15 7.82
C ALA A 444 -11.84 2.12 6.62
N SER A 445 -12.81 2.98 6.37
CA SER A 445 -12.47 4.29 5.81
C SER A 445 -12.69 5.32 6.90
N GLU A 446 -11.59 5.86 7.43
CA GLU A 446 -11.71 7.06 8.23
C GLU A 446 -12.43 8.14 7.42
N ALA A 447 -13.48 8.72 7.99
CA ALA A 447 -14.32 9.70 7.31
C ALA A 447 -13.47 10.83 6.71
N ALA A 448 -13.76 11.25 5.48
CA ALA A 448 -13.04 12.37 4.87
C ALA A 448 -13.28 13.67 5.65
N PHE A 449 -12.36 14.62 5.56
CA PHE A 449 -12.52 15.94 6.20
C PHE A 449 -13.87 16.58 5.82
N GLY A 450 -14.60 17.08 6.82
CA GLY A 450 -15.85 17.81 6.61
C GLY A 450 -17.09 16.95 6.30
N THR A 451 -16.98 15.61 6.32
CA THR A 451 -18.13 14.71 6.08
C THR A 451 -18.97 14.44 7.34
N GLY A 452 -18.46 14.81 8.51
CA GLY A 452 -19.14 14.71 9.79
C GLY A 452 -20.02 15.92 10.10
N ARG A 453 -20.32 16.12 11.38
CA ARG A 453 -21.13 17.28 11.83
C ARG A 453 -20.29 18.53 11.97
N THR A 454 -20.91 19.69 11.77
CA THR A 454 -20.31 20.99 12.08
C THR A 454 -20.73 21.46 13.47
N THR A 455 -19.77 21.83 14.31
CA THR A 455 -20.01 22.41 15.64
C THR A 455 -19.43 23.82 15.68
N SER A 456 -20.25 24.81 16.03
CA SER A 456 -19.77 26.19 16.20
C SER A 456 -19.02 26.35 17.53
N VAL A 457 -17.87 27.01 17.48
CA VAL A 457 -17.06 27.37 18.66
C VAL A 457 -16.91 28.89 18.68
N LYS A 458 -17.16 29.51 19.84
CA LYS A 458 -17.03 30.95 20.06
C LYS A 458 -15.76 31.27 20.85
N PRO A 459 -15.20 32.50 20.73
CA PRO A 459 -14.08 32.92 21.57
C PRO A 459 -14.38 32.72 23.06
N GLY A 460 -13.37 32.32 23.83
CA GLY A 460 -13.50 31.97 25.25
C GLY A 460 -13.98 30.54 25.53
N ALA A 461 -14.49 29.81 24.53
CA ALA A 461 -14.71 28.37 24.66
C ALA A 461 -13.38 27.59 24.55
N SER A 462 -13.28 26.47 25.27
CA SER A 462 -12.12 25.58 25.16
C SER A 462 -12.14 24.82 23.84
N LEU A 463 -11.21 25.13 22.94
CA LEU A 463 -11.05 24.42 21.67
C LEU A 463 -10.62 22.97 21.90
N ALA A 464 -9.76 22.71 22.89
CA ALA A 464 -9.37 21.36 23.29
C ALA A 464 -10.58 20.50 23.69
N ALA A 465 -11.50 21.04 24.51
CA ALA A 465 -12.72 20.32 24.88
C ALA A 465 -13.67 20.08 23.69
N ALA A 466 -13.65 20.94 22.67
CA ALA A 466 -14.42 20.74 21.44
C ALA A 466 -13.79 19.63 20.57
N VAL A 467 -12.46 19.56 20.51
CA VAL A 467 -11.70 18.48 19.86
C VAL A 467 -12.00 17.14 20.53
N ASP A 468 -11.94 17.05 21.87
CA ASP A 468 -12.22 15.82 22.62
C ASP A 468 -13.63 15.26 22.39
N LYS A 469 -14.59 16.13 22.09
CA LYS A 469 -15.99 15.77 21.80
C LYS A 469 -16.26 15.48 20.32
N SER A 470 -15.31 15.75 19.44
CA SER A 470 -15.46 15.58 18.00
C SER A 470 -15.32 14.12 17.56
N ARG A 471 -15.82 13.79 16.38
CA ARG A 471 -15.67 12.48 15.73
C ARG A 471 -14.93 12.62 14.41
N ALA A 472 -14.46 11.51 13.85
CA ALA A 472 -13.84 11.48 12.52
C ALA A 472 -14.74 12.16 11.48
N GLY A 473 -14.17 13.11 10.73
CA GLY A 473 -14.85 13.88 9.70
C GLY A 473 -15.56 15.15 10.19
N ASP A 474 -15.69 15.38 11.49
CA ASP A 474 -16.35 16.57 12.04
C ASP A 474 -15.62 17.87 11.65
N THR A 475 -16.34 18.99 11.76
CA THR A 475 -15.83 20.34 11.57
C THR A 475 -16.08 21.21 12.79
N LEU A 476 -15.04 21.84 13.33
CA LEU A 476 -15.15 22.91 14.33
C LEU A 476 -15.14 24.26 13.61
N SER A 477 -16.29 24.94 13.58
CA SER A 477 -16.47 26.22 12.91
C SER A 477 -16.26 27.37 13.88
N LEU A 478 -15.14 28.08 13.75
CA LEU A 478 -14.74 29.17 14.63
C LEU A 478 -15.44 30.48 14.22
N ALA A 479 -16.11 31.13 15.17
CA ALA A 479 -16.62 32.48 15.01
C ALA A 479 -15.49 33.52 15.13
N ALA A 480 -15.76 34.76 14.72
CA ALA A 480 -14.79 35.86 14.77
C ALA A 480 -14.27 36.08 16.20
N GLY A 481 -12.97 36.32 16.33
CA GLY A 481 -12.30 36.59 17.60
C GLY A 481 -11.00 35.80 17.77
N ALA A 482 -10.41 35.92 18.97
CA ALA A 482 -9.15 35.27 19.31
C ALA A 482 -9.38 34.01 20.16
N TYR A 483 -8.57 32.97 19.90
CA TYR A 483 -8.55 31.72 20.64
C TYR A 483 -7.11 31.44 21.08
N ASP A 484 -6.87 31.40 22.38
CA ASP A 484 -5.54 31.17 22.94
C ASP A 484 -5.28 29.67 23.09
N LEU A 485 -4.17 29.20 22.52
CA LEU A 485 -3.69 27.82 22.62
C LEU A 485 -2.40 27.77 23.45
N ALA A 486 -2.58 27.54 24.75
CA ALA A 486 -1.49 27.31 25.69
C ALA A 486 -0.75 25.98 25.43
N ALA A 487 -1.44 24.99 24.88
CA ALA A 487 -0.91 23.68 24.54
C ALA A 487 -1.51 23.18 23.20
N PRO A 488 -0.84 22.25 22.49
CA PRO A 488 -1.36 21.68 21.25
C PRO A 488 -2.69 20.94 21.44
N LEU A 489 -3.53 20.96 20.41
CA LEU A 489 -4.73 20.12 20.32
C LEU A 489 -4.34 18.68 19.99
N THR A 490 -4.71 17.72 20.85
CA THR A 490 -4.46 16.28 20.60
C THR A 490 -5.48 15.73 19.60
N LEU A 491 -5.00 15.24 18.45
CA LEU A 491 -5.83 14.70 17.37
C LEU A 491 -5.65 13.19 17.26
N ARG A 492 -6.77 12.46 17.23
CA ARG A 492 -6.80 10.98 17.11
C ARG A 492 -7.62 10.50 15.91
N HIS A 493 -8.16 11.44 15.14
CA HIS A 493 -8.99 11.23 13.97
C HIS A 493 -8.95 12.47 13.07
N ARG A 494 -9.38 12.33 11.82
CA ARG A 494 -9.53 13.44 10.85
C ARG A 494 -10.50 14.48 11.39
N LEU A 495 -10.00 15.70 11.58
CA LEU A 495 -10.79 16.83 12.06
C LEU A 495 -10.53 18.07 11.20
N THR A 496 -11.59 18.81 10.91
CA THR A 496 -11.50 20.15 10.29
C THR A 496 -11.68 21.21 11.35
N ILE A 497 -10.80 22.22 11.38
CA ILE A 497 -10.99 23.46 12.14
C ILE A 497 -11.03 24.59 11.12
N ALA A 498 -12.18 25.24 10.99
CA ALA A 498 -12.44 26.20 9.93
C ALA A 498 -12.93 27.53 10.51
N GLY A 499 -12.45 28.63 9.96
CA GLY A 499 -13.04 29.94 10.20
C GLY A 499 -14.37 30.08 9.48
N THR A 500 -15.36 30.64 10.16
CA THR A 500 -16.63 31.00 9.50
C THR A 500 -16.33 32.02 8.40
N LYS A 501 -16.99 31.92 7.24
CA LYS A 501 -16.74 32.80 6.09
C LYS A 501 -16.77 34.28 6.49
N GLY A 502 -15.66 35.00 6.25
CA GLY A 502 -15.49 36.42 6.56
C GLY A 502 -15.20 36.74 8.04
N ALA A 503 -15.15 35.74 8.93
CA ALA A 503 -14.95 35.95 10.36
C ALA A 503 -13.48 36.16 10.76
N ALA A 504 -12.53 35.71 9.93
CA ALA A 504 -11.08 35.82 10.14
C ALA A 504 -10.64 35.56 11.60
N PRO A 505 -10.99 34.41 12.19
CA PRO A 505 -10.58 34.08 13.56
C PRO A 505 -9.07 33.95 13.67
N VAL A 506 -8.54 34.30 14.85
CA VAL A 506 -7.10 34.27 15.15
C VAL A 506 -6.80 33.21 16.22
N LEU A 507 -5.98 32.22 15.89
CA LEU A 507 -5.41 31.28 16.85
C LEU A 507 -4.07 31.84 17.37
N ARG A 508 -4.00 32.17 18.66
CA ARG A 508 -2.76 32.65 19.28
C ARG A 508 -2.02 31.48 19.91
N ILE A 509 -0.81 31.22 19.44
CA ILE A 509 -0.05 30.02 19.77
C ILE A 509 1.01 30.33 20.82
N ALA A 510 1.00 29.56 21.92
CA ALA A 510 2.09 29.53 22.90
C ALA A 510 2.81 28.17 22.92
N GLY A 511 2.07 27.06 22.84
CA GLY A 511 2.61 25.70 22.99
C GLY A 511 2.56 24.82 21.73
N GLY A 512 2.13 25.35 20.59
CA GLY A 512 1.86 24.61 19.35
C GLY A 512 0.37 24.63 18.96
N LEU A 513 0.06 24.23 17.73
CA LEU A 513 -1.31 24.17 17.23
C LEU A 513 -1.94 22.80 17.47
N ALA A 514 -1.28 21.73 17.04
CA ALA A 514 -1.82 20.38 17.10
C ALA A 514 -0.74 19.30 17.24
N GLN A 515 -1.13 18.20 17.87
CA GLN A 515 -0.35 16.98 18.06
C GLN A 515 -1.16 15.80 17.53
N ILE A 516 -0.71 15.16 16.44
CA ILE A 516 -1.37 13.98 15.86
C ILE A 516 -0.88 12.72 16.59
N ASP A 517 -1.77 11.98 17.25
CA ASP A 517 -1.44 10.83 18.11
C ASP A 517 -2.14 9.51 17.73
N GLY A 518 -3.13 9.51 16.83
CA GLY A 518 -3.95 8.33 16.52
C GLY A 518 -4.17 8.04 15.02
N GLY A 519 -3.30 8.59 14.17
CA GLY A 519 -3.52 8.65 12.73
C GLY A 519 -4.49 9.78 12.38
N GLY A 520 -5.10 9.69 11.20
CA GLY A 520 -6.13 10.65 10.81
C GLY A 520 -5.63 11.92 10.18
N GLY A 521 -5.79 13.05 10.85
CA GLY A 521 -5.30 14.29 10.28
C GLY A 521 -5.97 15.57 10.71
N LEU A 522 -5.45 16.67 10.19
CA LEU A 522 -5.91 18.03 10.45
C LEU A 522 -6.14 18.76 9.14
N ARG A 523 -7.32 19.37 8.99
CA ARG A 523 -7.55 20.44 8.02
C ARG A 523 -7.75 21.75 8.78
N ILE A 524 -6.94 22.76 8.48
CA ILE A 524 -7.13 24.15 8.92
C ILE A 524 -7.58 24.96 7.72
N GLU A 525 -8.68 25.69 7.88
CA GLU A 525 -9.27 26.46 6.78
C GLU A 525 -9.63 27.89 7.22
N ASN A 526 -9.27 28.91 6.42
CA ASN A 526 -9.71 30.30 6.60
C ASN A 526 -9.43 30.89 8.00
N ILE A 527 -8.23 30.63 8.54
CA ILE A 527 -7.82 31.01 9.90
C ILE A 527 -6.51 31.80 9.84
N GLU A 528 -6.35 32.78 10.73
CA GLU A 528 -5.04 33.38 11.03
C GLU A 528 -4.42 32.66 12.24
N ILE A 529 -3.13 32.34 12.15
CA ILE A 529 -2.33 31.73 13.21
C ILE A 529 -1.25 32.72 13.60
N ASP A 530 -1.29 33.19 14.84
CA ASP A 530 -0.31 34.10 15.41
C ASP A 530 0.64 33.35 16.35
N ALA A 531 1.86 33.11 15.90
CA ALA A 531 2.93 32.45 16.64
C ALA A 531 4.03 33.43 17.10
N ARG A 532 3.78 34.75 17.04
CA ARG A 532 4.79 35.78 17.36
C ARG A 532 5.28 35.73 18.81
N SER A 533 4.45 35.26 19.73
CA SER A 533 4.76 35.13 21.16
C SER A 533 5.54 33.86 21.52
N VAL A 534 5.78 32.95 20.57
CA VAL A 534 6.45 31.68 20.86
C VAL A 534 7.93 31.93 21.17
N GLY A 535 8.34 31.64 22.40
CA GLY A 535 9.73 31.86 22.89
C GLY A 535 10.66 30.64 22.79
N ALA A 536 10.16 29.47 22.38
CA ALA A 536 10.93 28.23 22.31
C ALA A 536 10.77 27.56 20.94
N ALA A 537 11.72 26.70 20.57
CA ALA A 537 11.63 25.97 19.32
C ALA A 537 10.50 24.94 19.37
N LEU A 538 9.63 24.91 18.35
CA LEU A 538 8.52 23.95 18.23
C LEU A 538 8.09 23.76 16.77
N SER A 539 7.12 22.87 16.57
CA SER A 539 6.35 22.76 15.32
C SER A 539 4.89 23.08 15.59
N LEU A 540 4.23 23.85 14.72
CA LEU A 540 2.81 24.15 14.87
C LEU A 540 2.00 22.84 14.85
N VAL A 541 2.23 21.99 13.85
CA VAL A 541 1.69 20.64 13.79
C VAL A 541 2.83 19.65 14.00
N ALA A 542 2.79 18.96 15.14
CA ALA A 542 3.69 17.87 15.47
C ALA A 542 2.98 16.52 15.35
N VAL A 543 3.75 15.47 15.08
CA VAL A 543 3.26 14.10 14.98
C VAL A 543 3.91 13.27 16.08
N GLY A 544 3.12 12.46 16.79
CA GLY A 544 3.62 11.51 17.77
C GLY A 544 4.52 10.48 17.09
N ARG A 545 5.47 9.91 17.83
CA ARG A 545 6.30 8.82 17.30
C ARG A 545 5.42 7.58 17.08
N ALA A 546 5.68 6.82 16.02
CA ALA A 546 4.98 5.56 15.74
C ALA A 546 3.45 5.69 15.67
N VAL A 547 2.97 6.83 15.16
CA VAL A 547 1.55 7.05 14.89
C VAL A 547 1.11 6.22 13.67
N ALA A 548 0.04 5.46 13.86
CA ALA A 548 -0.66 4.70 12.85
C ALA A 548 -2.18 4.79 13.09
N PRO A 549 -3.03 4.66 12.07
CA PRO A 549 -2.69 4.57 10.64
C PRO A 549 -2.09 5.87 10.08
N ASN A 550 -1.78 5.89 8.79
CA ASN A 550 -1.24 7.06 8.09
C ASN A 550 -2.15 8.29 8.25
N TYR A 551 -1.59 9.50 8.17
CA TYR A 551 -2.32 10.74 8.42
C TYR A 551 -2.32 11.72 7.23
N ARG A 552 -3.20 12.72 7.26
CA ARG A 552 -3.29 13.81 6.27
C ARG A 552 -3.22 15.17 6.95
N ILE A 553 -2.57 16.15 6.32
CA ILE A 553 -2.55 17.54 6.81
C ILE A 553 -2.92 18.48 5.66
N GLN A 554 -3.84 19.41 5.90
CA GLN A 554 -4.28 20.40 4.92
C GLN A 554 -4.33 21.81 5.54
N PHE A 555 -3.68 22.78 4.89
CA PHE A 555 -3.80 24.22 5.16
C PHE A 555 -4.44 24.89 3.94
N ASP A 556 -5.59 25.52 4.13
CA ASP A 556 -6.39 26.11 3.05
C ASP A 556 -6.84 27.53 3.41
N GLY A 557 -6.34 28.54 2.69
CA GLY A 557 -6.65 29.94 3.02
C GLY A 557 -6.13 30.39 4.40
N VAL A 558 -5.02 29.83 4.86
CA VAL A 558 -4.46 30.10 6.20
C VAL A 558 -3.38 31.18 6.13
N THR A 559 -3.36 32.10 7.09
CA THR A 559 -2.25 33.04 7.28
C THR A 559 -1.50 32.69 8.56
N VAL A 560 -0.17 32.55 8.50
CA VAL A 560 0.68 32.24 9.66
C VAL A 560 1.72 33.32 9.85
N ARG A 561 1.71 33.95 11.03
CA ARG A 561 2.72 34.92 11.48
C ARG A 561 3.68 34.26 12.45
N GLY A 562 4.90 34.00 12.01
CA GLY A 562 5.92 33.37 12.81
C GLY A 562 6.59 34.29 13.85
N PRO A 563 7.45 33.72 14.72
CA PRO A 563 8.18 34.44 15.77
C PRO A 563 9.33 35.33 15.25
N GLY A 564 9.61 35.32 13.95
CA GLY A 564 10.79 35.97 13.38
C GLY A 564 12.06 35.39 13.98
N LYS A 565 12.96 36.28 14.45
CA LYS A 565 14.25 35.87 15.03
C LYS A 565 14.15 35.39 16.48
N ALA A 566 12.98 35.50 17.13
CA ALA A 566 12.84 35.19 18.55
C ALA A 566 12.99 33.69 18.85
N SER A 567 12.50 32.82 17.96
CA SER A 567 12.59 31.37 18.12
C SER A 567 12.42 30.64 16.77
N ARG A 568 12.68 29.33 16.74
CA ARG A 568 12.48 28.49 15.54
C ARG A 568 11.14 27.77 15.61
N VAL A 569 10.16 28.23 14.83
CA VAL A 569 8.85 27.57 14.70
C VAL A 569 8.70 26.98 13.31
N ASP A 570 8.66 25.66 13.20
CA ASP A 570 8.34 24.96 11.95
C ASP A 570 6.80 24.85 11.81
N ALA A 571 6.26 24.74 10.59
CA ALA A 571 4.81 24.56 10.43
C ALA A 571 4.40 23.11 10.65
N ILE A 572 5.02 22.18 9.92
CA ILE A 572 4.72 20.75 9.95
C ILE A 572 6.03 19.97 10.09
N ALA A 573 6.11 19.12 11.11
CA ALA A 573 7.23 18.20 11.28
C ALA A 573 6.74 16.75 11.41
N SER A 574 7.23 15.91 10.50
CA SER A 574 7.07 14.45 10.60
C SER A 574 7.87 13.88 11.78
N ALA A 575 7.49 12.68 12.22
CA ALA A 575 8.20 11.93 13.26
C ALA A 575 8.65 10.55 12.76
N PRO A 576 9.70 9.94 13.35
CA PRO A 576 10.16 8.61 12.94
C PRO A 576 9.08 7.54 13.13
N GLY A 577 8.98 6.62 12.17
CA GLY A 577 7.99 5.55 12.19
C GLY A 577 6.57 6.02 11.87
N THR A 578 6.42 7.18 11.23
CA THR A 578 5.11 7.74 10.82
C THR A 578 5.08 7.99 9.32
N PHE A 579 3.88 8.11 8.75
CA PHE A 579 3.72 8.34 7.33
C PHE A 579 2.51 9.22 7.02
N ALA A 580 2.76 10.34 6.34
CA ALA A 580 1.72 11.20 5.81
C ALA A 580 1.27 10.67 4.45
N GLU A 581 -0.01 10.32 4.32
CA GLU A 581 -0.62 10.03 3.03
C GLU A 581 -0.64 11.29 2.15
N SER A 582 -0.94 12.45 2.75
CA SER A 582 -0.87 13.73 2.04
C SER A 582 -0.57 14.91 2.95
N ILE A 583 0.21 15.86 2.45
CA ILE A 583 0.37 17.20 3.02
C ILE A 583 0.01 18.22 1.92
N GLU A 584 -1.01 19.03 2.15
CA GLU A 584 -1.47 20.03 1.18
C GLU A 584 -1.49 21.44 1.77
N ILE A 585 -0.98 22.41 1.02
CA ILE A 585 -1.02 23.84 1.36
C ILE A 585 -1.57 24.60 0.16
N ARG A 586 -2.69 25.30 0.34
CA ARG A 586 -3.40 26.01 -0.74
C ARG A 586 -3.81 27.41 -0.30
N GLY A 587 -3.66 28.39 -1.19
CA GLY A 587 -4.14 29.76 -0.94
C GLY A 587 -3.62 30.39 0.36
N SER A 588 -2.47 29.95 0.87
CA SER A 588 -2.04 30.22 2.25
C SER A 588 -0.79 31.11 2.27
N HIS A 589 -0.57 31.79 3.38
CA HIS A 589 0.57 32.70 3.59
C HIS A 589 1.33 32.33 4.86
N PHE A 590 2.63 32.12 4.75
CA PHE A 590 3.52 31.85 5.89
C PHE A 590 4.65 32.88 5.90
N ALA A 591 4.86 33.53 7.05
CA ALA A 591 5.89 34.55 7.18
C ALA A 591 6.73 34.37 8.45
N ASP A 592 8.02 34.71 8.36
CA ASP A 592 8.92 34.89 9.51
C ASP A 592 9.06 33.65 10.41
N MET A 593 9.25 32.48 9.80
CA MET A 593 9.26 31.21 10.52
C MET A 593 10.30 30.21 9.99
N GLY A 594 10.36 29.04 10.62
CA GLY A 594 11.26 27.95 10.27
C GLY A 594 10.85 27.23 8.98
N THR A 595 11.04 25.91 8.97
CA THR A 595 10.67 25.07 7.84
C THR A 595 9.16 24.86 7.80
N ILE A 596 8.52 25.03 6.64
CA ILE A 596 7.08 24.82 6.52
C ILE A 596 6.75 23.32 6.52
N ILE A 597 7.38 22.54 5.64
CA ILE A 597 7.21 21.08 5.61
C ILE A 597 8.53 20.38 5.84
N SER A 598 8.67 19.69 6.98
CA SER A 598 9.82 18.84 7.31
C SER A 598 9.42 17.36 7.31
N ALA A 599 9.62 16.69 6.17
CA ALA A 599 9.35 15.27 5.98
C ALA A 599 10.65 14.44 5.89
N THR A 600 11.58 14.71 6.82
CA THR A 600 12.92 14.11 6.84
C THR A 600 13.16 13.17 8.03
N ALA A 601 12.12 12.80 8.77
CA ALA A 601 12.30 12.02 10.00
C ALA A 601 12.88 10.60 9.77
N GLU A 602 12.80 10.07 8.56
CA GLU A 602 13.42 8.79 8.18
C GLU A 602 14.84 9.00 7.64
N GLN A 603 15.83 8.59 8.42
CA GLN A 603 17.24 8.92 8.16
C GLN A 603 18.09 7.73 7.69
N GLU A 604 17.58 6.51 7.82
CA GLU A 604 18.26 5.29 7.40
C GLU A 604 18.20 5.11 5.88
N SER A 605 19.28 4.60 5.28
CA SER A 605 19.37 4.32 3.84
C SER A 605 18.67 3.01 3.44
N LYS A 606 17.43 2.82 3.90
CA LYS A 606 16.62 1.60 3.67
C LYS A 606 15.38 1.83 2.80
N GLY A 607 15.22 3.01 2.19
CA GLY A 607 14.07 3.34 1.36
C GLY A 607 12.87 3.94 2.12
N TRP A 608 12.95 4.08 3.44
CA TRP A 608 11.92 4.75 4.23
C TRP A 608 11.82 6.23 3.91
N TYR A 609 10.60 6.74 3.82
CA TYR A 609 10.28 8.17 3.72
C TYR A 609 9.00 8.48 4.50
N ALA A 610 8.73 9.76 4.74
CA ALA A 610 7.71 10.20 5.70
C ALA A 610 6.43 10.78 5.07
N ALA A 611 6.40 11.04 3.76
CA ALA A 611 5.23 11.60 3.08
C ALA A 611 5.10 11.06 1.65
N GLU A 612 3.92 10.50 1.31
CA GLU A 612 3.58 10.05 -0.03
C GLU A 612 3.41 11.22 -0.99
N ARG A 613 2.51 12.15 -0.64
CA ARG A 613 2.13 13.24 -1.53
C ARG A 613 2.19 14.59 -0.85
N THR A 614 2.98 15.50 -1.41
CA THR A 614 3.07 16.89 -0.95
C THR A 614 2.65 17.84 -2.06
N VAL A 615 1.62 18.65 -1.83
CA VAL A 615 1.09 19.62 -2.80
C VAL A 615 1.10 21.02 -2.21
N ILE A 616 1.67 21.98 -2.93
CA ILE A 616 1.62 23.41 -2.61
C ILE A 616 1.02 24.15 -3.81
N ALA A 617 0.00 24.97 -3.59
CA ALA A 617 -0.64 25.74 -4.65
C ALA A 617 -0.99 27.17 -4.18
N ASP A 618 -0.80 28.15 -5.06
CA ASP A 618 -1.29 29.52 -4.91
C ASP A 618 -0.97 30.14 -3.53
N SER A 619 0.23 29.87 -3.01
CA SER A 619 0.62 30.20 -1.64
C SER A 619 1.84 31.12 -1.60
N HIS A 620 2.00 31.85 -0.50
CA HIS A 620 3.06 32.84 -0.29
C HIS A 620 3.94 32.43 0.90
N PHE A 621 5.26 32.53 0.72
CA PHE A 621 6.25 32.18 1.73
C PHE A 621 7.28 33.32 1.83
N ASP A 622 7.29 34.03 2.95
CA ASP A 622 8.14 35.20 3.17
C ASP A 622 9.07 34.99 4.36
N ARG A 623 10.39 35.06 4.13
CA ARG A 623 11.40 34.89 5.19
C ARG A 623 11.22 33.58 5.97
N VAL A 624 11.01 32.48 5.24
CA VAL A 624 10.93 31.13 5.82
C VAL A 624 12.25 30.40 5.64
N ALA A 625 12.58 29.50 6.56
CA ALA A 625 13.83 28.73 6.48
C ALA A 625 13.85 27.83 5.23
N LEU A 626 12.84 26.99 5.05
CA LEU A 626 12.60 26.15 3.87
C LEU A 626 11.09 26.02 3.65
N VAL A 627 10.66 26.01 2.39
CA VAL A 627 9.25 25.70 2.06
C VAL A 627 8.98 24.20 2.23
N ALA A 628 9.87 23.35 1.74
CA ALA A 628 9.76 21.90 1.93
C ALA A 628 11.14 21.23 1.95
N ASP A 629 11.26 20.23 2.83
CA ASP A 629 12.41 19.34 2.94
C ASP A 629 11.89 17.90 2.99
N LEU A 630 12.09 17.16 1.88
CA LEU A 630 11.67 15.77 1.73
C LEU A 630 12.89 14.87 1.59
N LEU A 631 12.85 13.70 2.23
CA LEU A 631 13.96 12.74 2.22
C LEU A 631 13.48 11.30 2.02
N ARG A 632 14.05 10.63 1.01
CA ARG A 632 14.07 9.18 0.84
C ARG A 632 15.49 8.73 0.50
N LYS A 633 16.13 7.97 1.40
CA LYS A 633 17.52 7.49 1.23
C LYS A 633 17.56 6.02 0.78
N GLY A 634 18.69 5.64 0.18
CA GLY A 634 18.97 4.26 -0.23
C GLY A 634 18.62 3.98 -1.69
N THR A 635 18.64 2.69 -2.03
CA THR A 635 18.50 2.19 -3.41
C THR A 635 17.24 1.33 -3.58
N ASP A 636 16.23 1.53 -2.75
CA ASP A 636 14.96 0.82 -2.86
C ASP A 636 14.12 1.31 -4.05
N GLU A 637 13.50 0.38 -4.77
CA GLU A 637 12.62 0.63 -5.92
C GLU A 637 11.20 0.05 -5.68
N SER A 638 10.86 -0.30 -4.44
CA SER A 638 9.61 -0.97 -4.08
C SER A 638 8.50 -0.01 -3.63
N THR A 639 8.60 1.29 -3.93
CA THR A 639 7.69 2.33 -3.42
C THR A 639 7.16 3.24 -4.55
N PHE A 640 6.15 4.06 -4.23
CA PHE A 640 5.49 4.95 -5.18
C PHE A 640 6.03 6.39 -5.13
N GLY A 641 6.26 6.93 -3.93
CA GLY A 641 6.72 8.30 -3.72
C GLY A 641 8.15 8.45 -3.20
N PRO A 642 8.51 9.64 -2.68
CA PRO A 642 7.67 10.82 -2.55
C PRO A 642 7.24 11.44 -3.89
N TRP A 643 6.02 11.96 -3.92
CA TRP A 643 5.49 12.85 -4.95
C TRP A 643 5.42 14.28 -4.42
N PHE A 644 5.95 15.24 -5.17
CA PHE A 644 5.92 16.66 -4.83
C PHE A 644 5.42 17.50 -6.00
N ALA A 645 4.51 18.44 -5.72
CA ALA A 645 4.24 19.54 -6.64
C ALA A 645 4.08 20.88 -5.95
N MET A 646 4.56 21.93 -6.62
CA MET A 646 4.40 23.32 -6.21
C MET A 646 4.01 24.18 -7.41
N THR A 647 2.86 24.85 -7.32
CA THR A 647 2.31 25.63 -8.44
C THR A 647 1.81 27.01 -8.02
N GLY A 648 1.93 28.00 -8.91
CA GLY A 648 1.33 29.34 -8.73
C GLY A 648 1.78 30.09 -7.48
N SER A 649 2.88 29.69 -6.85
CA SER A 649 3.26 30.14 -5.50
C SER A 649 4.42 31.13 -5.53
N GLN A 650 4.53 31.94 -4.48
CA GLN A 650 5.59 32.92 -4.31
C GLN A 650 6.48 32.58 -3.11
N VAL A 651 7.79 32.64 -3.32
CA VAL A 651 8.82 32.46 -2.28
C VAL A 651 9.71 33.70 -2.28
N ALA A 652 9.78 34.42 -1.17
CA ALA A 652 10.57 35.63 -1.04
C ALA A 652 11.49 35.57 0.18
N ASP A 653 12.73 36.02 -0.01
CA ASP A 653 13.73 36.20 1.07
C ASP A 653 13.91 34.93 1.94
N SER A 654 13.82 33.74 1.33
CA SER A 654 13.72 32.45 2.03
C SER A 654 14.84 31.46 1.65
N GLY A 655 15.05 30.43 2.46
CA GLY A 655 15.98 29.33 2.17
C GLY A 655 17.30 29.31 2.98
N ASN A 656 17.50 30.26 3.90
CA ASN A 656 18.68 30.38 4.77
C ASN A 656 20.06 30.24 4.07
N GLY A 657 20.13 30.50 2.76
CA GLY A 657 21.36 30.45 1.97
C GLY A 657 21.74 29.10 1.35
N ASP A 658 21.06 27.99 1.67
CA ASP A 658 21.31 26.67 1.04
C ASP A 658 20.27 26.37 -0.05
N ALA A 659 19.01 26.17 0.36
CA ALA A 659 17.92 25.84 -0.55
C ALA A 659 16.58 26.34 -0.02
N SER A 660 15.70 26.81 -0.91
CA SER A 660 14.30 27.16 -0.57
C SER A 660 13.39 25.93 -0.61
N LEU A 661 13.75 24.93 -1.41
CA LEU A 661 13.14 23.61 -1.51
C LEU A 661 14.25 22.57 -1.58
N ARG A 662 14.15 21.49 -0.79
CA ARG A 662 15.07 20.35 -0.85
C ARG A 662 14.30 19.06 -0.99
N LEU A 663 14.44 18.41 -2.14
CA LEU A 663 13.68 17.21 -2.51
C LEU A 663 14.65 16.07 -2.82
N SER A 664 14.93 15.22 -1.82
CA SER A 664 15.87 14.10 -1.96
C SER A 664 15.15 12.77 -2.10
N GLY A 665 15.42 12.05 -3.19
CA GLY A 665 14.85 10.73 -3.48
C GLY A 665 13.38 10.72 -3.92
N ALA A 666 12.78 11.90 -4.13
CA ALA A 666 11.45 12.04 -4.71
C ALA A 666 11.39 11.37 -6.09
N GLN A 667 10.31 10.64 -6.37
CA GLN A 667 10.11 9.93 -7.63
C GLN A 667 9.33 10.78 -8.64
N HIS A 668 8.61 11.79 -8.15
CA HIS A 668 7.85 12.72 -8.97
C HIS A 668 7.98 14.14 -8.41
N VAL A 669 8.37 15.08 -9.26
CA VAL A 669 8.51 16.50 -8.91
C VAL A 669 7.93 17.35 -10.04
N ASP A 670 6.96 18.21 -9.73
CA ASP A 670 6.45 19.23 -10.67
C ASP A 670 6.45 20.62 -10.00
N ILE A 671 7.35 21.50 -10.43
CA ILE A 671 7.48 22.86 -9.91
C ILE A 671 7.19 23.81 -11.06
N ALA A 672 5.98 24.38 -11.09
CA ALA A 672 5.52 25.15 -12.25
C ALA A 672 4.84 26.49 -11.92
N GLY A 673 5.19 27.54 -12.68
CA GLY A 673 4.49 28.82 -12.58
C GLY A 673 4.73 29.57 -11.26
N ASN A 674 5.86 29.32 -10.59
CA ASN A 674 6.17 29.94 -9.30
C ASN A 674 7.08 31.17 -9.45
N ARG A 675 7.10 32.04 -8.44
CA ARG A 675 8.00 33.19 -8.36
C ARG A 675 8.92 33.08 -7.14
N PHE A 676 10.22 32.97 -7.37
CA PHE A 676 11.25 32.99 -6.35
C PHE A 676 11.98 34.34 -6.39
N VAL A 677 11.98 35.08 -5.28
CA VAL A 677 12.59 36.42 -5.17
C VAL A 677 13.61 36.43 -4.04
N ARG A 678 14.86 36.82 -4.33
CA ARG A 678 15.94 36.92 -3.32
C ARG A 678 16.03 35.70 -2.39
N SER A 679 15.86 34.51 -2.96
CA SER A 679 15.77 33.26 -2.19
C SER A 679 16.92 32.32 -2.54
N ALA A 680 17.14 31.32 -1.69
CA ALA A 680 18.06 30.24 -2.02
C ALA A 680 17.48 29.36 -3.16
N PRO A 681 18.32 28.66 -3.94
CA PRO A 681 17.86 27.87 -5.08
C PRO A 681 16.94 26.71 -4.67
N VAL A 682 16.23 26.16 -5.65
CA VAL A 682 15.58 24.84 -5.52
C VAL A 682 16.65 23.75 -5.65
N ALA A 683 16.63 22.74 -4.79
CA ALA A 683 17.52 21.58 -4.85
C ALA A 683 16.73 20.28 -5.01
N VAL A 684 16.95 19.56 -6.10
CA VAL A 684 16.41 18.22 -6.33
C VAL A 684 17.58 17.23 -6.41
N ILE A 685 17.54 16.20 -5.57
CA ILE A 685 18.61 15.21 -5.43
C ILE A 685 18.01 13.84 -5.77
N HIS A 686 18.27 13.36 -6.99
CA HIS A 686 17.79 12.08 -7.47
C HIS A 686 18.61 10.91 -6.92
N SER A 687 17.92 9.83 -6.56
CA SER A 687 18.52 8.55 -6.18
C SER A 687 18.32 7.52 -7.32
N VAL A 688 17.89 6.30 -6.98
CA VAL A 688 17.60 5.22 -7.94
C VAL A 688 16.20 5.33 -8.54
N GLY A 689 15.81 4.37 -9.38
CA GLY A 689 14.56 4.39 -10.14
C GLY A 689 14.61 5.35 -11.33
N THR A 690 13.45 5.65 -11.90
CA THR A 690 13.27 6.56 -13.03
C THR A 690 12.45 7.79 -12.59
N PRO A 691 13.04 8.70 -11.79
CA PRO A 691 12.32 9.86 -11.28
C PRO A 691 11.87 10.74 -12.44
N ASN A 692 10.68 11.31 -12.31
CA ASN A 692 10.13 12.28 -13.26
C ASN A 692 10.11 13.67 -12.61
N THR A 693 11.05 14.52 -13.04
CA THR A 693 11.20 15.87 -12.52
C THR A 693 10.97 16.90 -13.62
N ARG A 694 10.02 17.80 -13.39
CA ARG A 694 9.70 18.95 -14.23
C ARG A 694 9.78 20.23 -13.42
N ILE A 695 10.54 21.21 -13.92
CA ILE A 695 10.61 22.56 -13.35
C ILE A 695 10.38 23.54 -14.50
N ALA A 696 9.18 24.11 -14.59
CA ALA A 696 8.76 24.85 -15.77
C ALA A 696 8.10 26.20 -15.51
N ASN A 697 8.34 27.19 -16.37
CA ASN A 697 7.66 28.50 -16.33
C ASN A 697 7.76 29.23 -14.98
N ASN A 698 8.87 29.06 -14.26
CA ASN A 698 9.11 29.75 -13.01
C ASN A 698 9.92 31.04 -13.24
N LEU A 699 9.70 32.04 -12.40
CA LEU A 699 10.54 33.24 -12.34
C LEU A 699 11.49 33.14 -11.15
N PHE A 700 12.80 33.16 -11.41
CA PHE A 700 13.86 33.24 -10.42
C PHE A 700 14.50 34.63 -10.49
N ASN A 701 14.05 35.53 -9.62
CA ASN A 701 14.51 36.92 -9.54
C ASN A 701 15.48 37.07 -8.34
N HIS A 702 16.72 37.50 -8.58
CA HIS A 702 17.79 37.52 -7.57
C HIS A 702 17.91 36.18 -6.82
N THR A 703 17.67 35.09 -7.54
CA THR A 703 17.65 33.72 -7.04
C THR A 703 18.44 32.85 -8.00
N ARG A 704 19.31 31.99 -7.47
CA ARG A 704 20.11 31.08 -8.31
C ARG A 704 19.22 30.05 -9.00
N ALA A 705 19.65 29.57 -10.16
CA ALA A 705 18.95 28.52 -10.90
C ALA A 705 18.81 27.23 -10.06
N PRO A 706 17.79 26.39 -10.33
CA PRO A 706 17.64 25.09 -9.68
C PRO A 706 18.89 24.22 -9.79
N ARG A 707 19.22 23.51 -8.72
CA ARG A 707 20.30 22.52 -8.63
C ARG A 707 19.71 21.12 -8.75
N ILE A 708 20.15 20.37 -9.76
CA ILE A 708 19.81 18.95 -9.94
C ILE A 708 21.06 18.11 -9.68
N GLU A 709 20.96 17.18 -8.74
CA GLU A 709 22.03 16.27 -8.36
C GLU A 709 21.61 14.82 -8.60
N GLU A 710 22.50 14.01 -9.18
CA GLU A 710 22.28 12.59 -9.46
C GLU A 710 23.23 11.75 -8.59
N LEU A 711 22.70 11.00 -7.63
CA LEU A 711 23.53 10.21 -6.72
C LEU A 711 24.00 8.87 -7.33
N ALA A 712 23.19 8.27 -8.21
CA ALA A 712 23.44 6.94 -8.76
C ALA A 712 23.53 6.92 -10.30
N TRP A 713 22.85 7.85 -10.97
CA TRP A 713 22.81 7.93 -12.43
C TRP A 713 24.04 8.67 -12.98
N LYS A 714 24.70 8.08 -13.99
CA LYS A 714 25.91 8.64 -14.60
C LYS A 714 25.67 9.40 -15.92
N GLY A 715 24.43 9.43 -16.40
CA GLY A 715 24.06 10.14 -17.63
C GLY A 715 23.70 11.62 -17.37
N PRO A 716 23.11 12.30 -18.38
CA PRO A 716 22.58 13.65 -18.22
C PRO A 716 21.54 13.71 -17.09
N ALA A 717 21.43 14.88 -16.44
CA ALA A 717 20.46 15.12 -15.39
C ALA A 717 19.03 14.79 -15.87
N ARG A 718 18.29 14.01 -15.08
CA ARG A 718 16.95 13.50 -15.43
C ARG A 718 15.86 14.48 -15.01
N ALA A 719 15.96 15.73 -15.48
CA ALA A 719 15.00 16.79 -15.19
C ALA A 719 14.68 17.61 -16.44
N GLU A 720 13.39 17.88 -16.67
CA GLU A 720 12.93 18.81 -17.70
C GLU A 720 12.90 20.23 -17.13
N LEU A 721 13.80 21.10 -17.62
CA LEU A 721 13.83 22.52 -17.28
C LEU A 721 13.37 23.34 -18.49
N SER A 722 12.17 23.93 -18.45
CA SER A 722 11.59 24.63 -19.60
C SER A 722 10.91 25.95 -19.24
N GLY A 723 11.08 27.01 -20.04
CA GLY A 723 10.39 28.29 -19.85
C GLY A 723 10.71 29.07 -18.55
N ASN A 724 11.74 28.67 -17.80
CA ASN A 724 12.14 29.39 -16.58
C ASN A 724 12.86 30.70 -16.93
N ILE A 725 12.50 31.79 -16.24
CA ILE A 725 13.08 33.12 -16.43
C ILE A 725 14.03 33.42 -15.27
N MET A 726 15.24 33.86 -15.58
CA MET A 726 16.24 34.28 -14.60
C MET A 726 16.41 35.81 -14.67
N GLU A 727 16.02 36.53 -13.63
CA GLU A 727 16.17 37.99 -13.52
C GLU A 727 17.16 38.34 -12.42
N GLY A 728 18.05 39.31 -12.65
CA GLY A 728 19.01 39.76 -11.64
C GLY A 728 19.90 38.63 -11.13
N ARG A 729 21.05 38.38 -11.78
CA ARG A 729 21.98 37.36 -11.27
C ARG A 729 22.40 37.74 -9.83
N PRO A 730 22.21 36.84 -8.83
CA PRO A 730 22.54 37.11 -7.44
C PRO A 730 24.04 37.15 -7.18
#